data_AF-A0A964RKE5-F1
#
_entry.id   AF-A0A964RKE5-F1
#
_cell.length_a   1.000
_cell.length_b   1.000
_cell.length_c   1.000
_cell.angle_alpha   90.00
_cell.angle_beta   90.00
_cell.angle_gamma   90.00
#
_symmetry.space_group_name_H-M   'P 1'
#
loop_
_entity.id
_entity.type
_entity.pdbx_description
1 polymer ?
#
loop_
_entity_poly.entity_id
_entity_poly.type
_entity_poly.pdbx_seq_one_letter_code
_entity_poly.pdbx_strand_id
1 'polypeptide(L)'
;MKKTEFYDSVEKARQDAYETNVANKIIDQLKKLRFSNNENSAKRWIWELCQNAKDVCNLTGKVRIRIYLDKDKKKVFFCHNGKAFTTENLVYLIEQVSTKDRTMDGDDRKSGKFGTGFLTTHLLSETVKISGLVIDRNKDLARFCITLDRTGRTKSEIIESIHRSIEQLRDFTPVDDWEIVDENDYNTVFEYDLDDNGLEVAMEGLKNLRISAPYVLSILHDIEEIRIDPIGDVYAYKTEHDCELKNATVYEIESQINGEKQKSYILNLTEEDITISVMFEEKEGNIFIKPYDKEQPKLFCDFPLVGTDDFPFPVIISSTYFNPTEPRDGIFLTSKSKIEEEIKENRQILVRGCELYKCLLQYVSKKSWHGIYNITKVDRYEIKEWYDDKWIKDKIVDVCKKAILSTPIIENCKNERIEIEDWFGDTKALIVSNHDNTVRTQLWELGSALYPEAIPCCEEFHDWYKSLWSECKNFSFQELTNRLNGLGNIDKLCSLLGHNRWSDWLDNYYHLAECNKEFIDVITNNQVAVVPNQNGDFCRVSELAIDDNVLIEYKELLNFFGVDCKKSLIHLQLPKQAWLPCQYYHNSDILKEIEVAVDNANKNQLVEIYFNIIQLSTSNYKEIEQQKKIIEFASAIFKTDITIKYVEIVSDKLLENGFKYIMTSIADYISECKSIDKLADYVGIENKHMLDWLSNFIEFAVANGYGNLIEKSTKPILPNQNGVFVVKDNLFLDDEIDDTLKDLAKFAGYDVRKELLAKEIYLKLPENRIKRDEDLSLCITQYVKKHKGSDLEEVKKCFSKLLLWINDNDDKARRIFEELYDKKYYLYDDKEIAKNIRKAEAFDTLMQKYDISDPEKLEDIIRQNQINSAKAFVETKEEVTEEVLLQCGIDSEDELSKAFSNKMFADNFVRETKQDSSAYEYVSQILERSKNRIITYLSHKDDYDLSNIHKVAPTVFIIKKGEEEIYLLTRPSDGGEIRLYYETEKDILDYSKDWELWVEDGKNDPEKITFGRMIKLTGINRIPLTRIKEVR
;
A
#
# COMPACT_ATOMS: atom_id res chain seq x y z
N MET A 1 85.65 64.07 47.16
CA MET A 1 84.27 64.17 46.63
C MET A 1 84.34 64.34 45.12
N LYS A 2 83.39 63.78 44.35
CA LYS A 2 83.18 63.96 42.88
C LYS A 2 83.56 62.87 41.84
N LYS A 3 83.84 61.62 42.21
CA LYS A 3 83.78 60.50 41.21
C LYS A 3 82.89 59.37 41.69
N THR A 4 83.08 58.93 42.94
CA THR A 4 82.19 57.97 43.62
C THR A 4 80.78 58.53 43.72
N GLU A 5 80.58 59.75 44.22
CA GLU A 5 79.25 60.37 44.34
C GLU A 5 78.53 60.56 42.98
N PHE A 6 79.27 60.77 41.89
CA PHE A 6 78.69 60.90 40.56
C PHE A 6 78.30 59.52 40.00
N TYR A 7 79.12 58.50 40.24
CA TYR A 7 78.79 57.11 39.93
C TYR A 7 77.59 56.62 40.75
N ASP A 8 77.57 56.90 42.05
CA ASP A 8 76.44 56.59 42.94
C ASP A 8 75.17 57.32 42.50
N SER A 9 75.27 58.57 42.02
CA SER A 9 74.12 59.30 41.45
C SER A 9 73.63 58.70 40.13
N VAL A 10 74.54 58.19 39.27
CA VAL A 10 74.18 57.51 38.02
C VAL A 10 73.53 56.16 38.30
N GLU A 11 74.08 55.36 39.21
CA GLU A 11 73.48 54.07 39.60
C GLU A 11 72.13 54.28 40.29
N LYS A 12 72.01 55.29 41.16
CA LYS A 12 70.71 55.67 41.73
C LYS A 12 69.71 56.08 40.65
N ALA A 13 70.11 56.92 39.68
CA ALA A 13 69.23 57.32 38.59
C ALA A 13 68.84 56.14 37.68
N ARG A 14 69.73 55.16 37.45
CA ARG A 14 69.44 53.93 36.72
C ARG A 14 68.45 53.05 37.48
N GLN A 15 68.65 52.88 38.78
CA GLN A 15 67.74 52.14 39.65
C GLN A 15 66.36 52.80 39.70
N ASP A 16 66.29 54.13 39.92
CA ASP A 16 65.04 54.89 39.92
C ASP A 16 64.31 54.77 38.57
N ALA A 17 65.04 54.81 37.45
CA ALA A 17 64.47 54.63 36.11
C ALA A 17 63.97 53.20 35.86
N TYR A 18 64.70 52.19 36.36
CA TYR A 18 64.31 50.79 36.28
C TYR A 18 63.02 50.54 37.08
N GLU A 19 62.99 50.93 38.35
CA GLU A 19 61.81 50.82 39.23
C GLU A 19 60.61 51.58 38.65
N THR A 20 60.86 52.74 38.06
CA THR A 20 59.85 53.52 37.33
C THR A 20 59.23 52.74 36.18
N ASN A 21 60.06 52.11 35.35
CA ASN A 21 59.59 51.36 34.20
C ASN A 21 58.83 50.10 34.62
N VAL A 22 59.30 49.41 35.65
CA VAL A 22 58.62 48.26 36.27
C VAL A 22 57.24 48.68 36.79
N ALA A 23 57.16 49.75 37.59
CA ALA A 23 55.90 50.23 38.14
C ALA A 23 54.90 50.66 37.05
N ASN A 24 55.35 51.38 36.02
CA ASN A 24 54.49 51.75 34.89
C ASN A 24 53.96 50.53 34.15
N LYS A 25 54.80 49.53 33.89
CA LYS A 25 54.40 48.28 33.24
C LYS A 25 53.33 47.53 34.05
N ILE A 26 53.51 47.40 35.37
CA ILE A 26 52.54 46.79 36.28
C ILE A 26 51.21 47.57 36.23
N ILE A 27 51.26 48.91 36.35
CA ILE A 27 50.06 49.76 36.31
C ILE A 27 49.30 49.61 35.00
N ASP A 28 49.98 49.65 33.87
CA ASP A 28 49.33 49.58 32.56
C ASP A 28 48.64 48.22 32.35
N GLN A 29 49.25 47.13 32.81
CA GLN A 29 48.64 45.81 32.75
C GLN A 29 47.49 45.64 33.74
N LEU A 30 47.61 46.14 34.98
CA LEU A 30 46.52 46.14 35.95
C LEU A 30 45.34 46.99 35.47
N LYS A 31 45.59 48.15 34.84
CA LYS A 31 44.53 48.95 34.22
C LYS A 31 43.80 48.14 33.14
N LYS A 32 44.53 47.44 32.27
CA LYS A 32 43.90 46.55 31.28
C LYS A 32 43.01 45.50 31.93
N LEU A 33 43.45 44.87 33.02
CA LEU A 33 42.66 43.88 33.76
C LEU A 33 41.42 44.51 34.45
N ARG A 34 41.59 45.66 35.12
CA ARG A 34 40.49 46.38 35.81
C ARG A 34 39.40 46.87 34.87
N PHE A 35 39.78 47.25 33.66
CA PHE A 35 38.85 47.77 32.65
C PHE A 35 38.47 46.74 31.59
N SER A 36 38.99 45.49 31.66
CA SER A 36 38.59 44.44 30.73
C SER A 36 37.24 43.87 31.14
N ASN A 37 36.21 44.06 30.31
CA ASN A 37 34.92 43.38 30.42
C ASN A 37 34.91 42.00 29.73
N ASN A 38 36.06 41.35 29.59
CA ASN A 38 36.12 40.05 28.93
C ASN A 38 35.84 38.95 29.96
N GLU A 39 34.64 38.36 29.90
CA GLU A 39 34.23 37.22 30.76
C GLU A 39 35.22 36.04 30.65
N ASN A 40 35.91 35.88 29.50
CA ASN A 40 36.93 34.83 29.36
C ASN A 40 38.18 35.07 30.23
N SER A 41 38.46 36.33 30.61
CA SER A 41 39.57 36.65 31.51
C SER A 41 39.38 36.03 32.91
N ALA A 42 38.13 35.93 33.37
CA ALA A 42 37.80 35.37 34.68
C ALA A 42 38.04 33.85 34.77
N LYS A 43 38.01 33.13 33.65
CA LYS A 43 38.30 31.69 33.61
C LYS A 43 39.79 31.38 33.44
N ARG A 44 40.60 32.38 33.03
CA ARG A 44 42.01 32.19 32.63
C ARG A 44 42.97 31.98 33.80
N TRP A 45 42.72 32.59 34.96
CA TRP A 45 43.68 32.61 36.08
C TRP A 45 44.13 31.20 36.51
N ILE A 46 43.20 30.23 36.49
CA ILE A 46 43.46 28.86 36.95
C ILE A 46 44.49 28.19 36.05
N TRP A 47 44.39 28.38 34.74
CA TRP A 47 45.29 27.80 33.76
C TRP A 47 46.66 28.47 33.76
N GLU A 48 46.73 29.76 34.06
CA GLU A 48 48.01 30.46 34.26
C GLU A 48 48.76 29.92 35.48
N LEU A 49 48.06 29.60 36.58
CA LEU A 49 48.68 28.95 37.73
C LEU A 49 49.06 27.49 37.46
N CYS A 50 48.23 26.73 36.75
CA CYS A 50 48.57 25.36 36.30
C CYS A 50 49.80 25.36 35.38
N GLN A 51 49.91 26.32 34.47
CA GLN A 51 51.09 26.51 33.61
C GLN A 51 52.34 26.79 34.45
N ASN A 52 52.26 27.71 35.42
CA ASN A 52 53.38 27.99 36.32
C ASN A 52 53.81 26.73 37.09
N ALA A 53 52.86 25.93 37.56
CA ALA A 53 53.15 24.66 38.24
C ALA A 53 53.82 23.63 37.31
N LYS A 54 53.31 23.47 36.07
CA LYS A 54 53.90 22.60 35.03
C LYS A 54 55.36 22.95 34.78
N ASP A 55 55.68 24.23 34.66
CA ASP A 55 57.04 24.69 34.34
C ASP A 55 58.07 24.42 35.45
N VAL A 56 57.63 24.06 36.66
CA VAL A 56 58.47 23.76 37.83
C VAL A 56 58.27 22.33 38.35
N CYS A 57 58.04 21.36 37.46
CA CYS A 57 57.95 19.94 37.86
C CYS A 57 59.06 19.49 38.82
N ASN A 58 58.70 18.66 39.79
CA ASN A 58 59.61 18.15 40.83
C ASN A 58 60.66 17.17 40.26
N LEU A 59 61.43 16.50 41.12
CA LEU A 59 62.50 15.59 40.67
C LEU A 59 62.00 14.39 39.85
N THR A 60 60.72 14.03 39.96
CA THR A 60 60.09 12.97 39.15
C THR A 60 59.72 13.44 37.74
N GLY A 61 59.84 14.75 37.47
CA GLY A 61 59.35 15.36 36.23
C GLY A 61 57.83 15.55 36.21
N LYS A 62 57.16 15.48 37.37
CA LYS A 62 55.71 15.67 37.50
C LYS A 62 55.37 16.77 38.50
N VAL A 63 54.10 17.19 38.51
CA VAL A 63 53.52 18.08 39.52
C VAL A 63 52.09 17.65 39.88
N ARG A 64 51.75 17.78 41.16
CA ARG A 64 50.40 17.66 41.71
C ARG A 64 49.92 19.04 42.15
N ILE A 65 48.66 19.32 41.82
CA ILE A 65 48.02 20.60 42.06
C ILE A 65 46.85 20.39 43.01
N ARG A 66 46.74 21.25 44.02
CA ARG A 66 45.61 21.29 44.96
C ARG A 66 45.04 22.70 45.01
N ILE A 67 43.74 22.81 44.78
CA ILE A 67 43.00 24.07 44.87
C ILE A 67 41.99 23.96 46.00
N TYR A 68 42.00 24.89 46.94
CA TYR A 68 41.06 24.93 48.06
C TYR A 68 40.28 26.25 48.02
N LEU A 69 38.95 26.18 47.86
CA LEU A 69 38.07 27.34 47.88
C LEU A 69 37.20 27.34 49.15
N ASP A 70 37.47 28.27 50.06
CA ASP A 70 36.66 28.55 51.25
C ASP A 70 35.67 29.68 50.93
N LYS A 71 34.43 29.33 50.60
CA LYS A 71 33.39 30.29 50.23
C LYS A 71 32.98 31.19 51.40
N ASP A 72 32.99 30.66 52.62
CA ASP A 72 32.55 31.37 53.82
C ASP A 72 33.58 32.43 54.23
N LYS A 73 34.86 32.07 54.18
CA LYS A 73 35.97 33.01 54.44
C LYS A 73 36.37 33.84 53.22
N LYS A 74 35.76 33.57 52.05
CA LYS A 74 36.12 34.17 50.75
C LYS A 74 37.62 34.10 50.49
N LYS A 75 38.19 32.89 50.56
CA LYS A 75 39.61 32.65 50.26
C LYS A 75 39.77 31.53 49.25
N VAL A 76 40.71 31.67 48.33
CA VAL A 76 41.17 30.57 47.48
C VAL A 76 42.66 30.37 47.63
N PHE A 77 43.05 29.09 47.69
CA PHE A 77 44.43 28.66 47.78
C PHE A 77 44.73 27.81 46.56
N PHE A 78 45.78 28.17 45.84
CA PHE A 78 46.35 27.33 44.79
C PHE A 78 47.69 26.82 45.29
N CYS A 79 47.83 25.49 45.40
CA CYS A 79 49.01 24.85 45.95
C CYS A 79 49.58 23.82 44.96
N HIS A 80 50.90 23.68 44.92
CA HIS A 80 51.57 22.65 44.12
C HIS A 80 52.82 22.10 44.83
N ASN A 81 53.24 20.90 44.43
CA ASN A 81 54.44 20.23 44.95
C ASN A 81 55.66 20.30 44.00
N GLY A 82 55.63 21.23 43.04
CA GLY A 82 56.78 21.54 42.17
C GLY A 82 58.02 22.02 42.93
N LYS A 83 59.11 22.27 42.19
CA LYS A 83 60.42 22.72 42.69
C LYS A 83 60.31 24.01 43.50
N ALA A 84 61.21 24.13 44.49
CA ALA A 84 61.43 25.34 45.25
C ALA A 84 61.78 26.54 44.34
N PHE A 85 61.43 27.74 44.77
CA PHE A 85 61.80 28.98 44.10
C PHE A 85 63.31 29.18 44.15
N THR A 86 63.88 29.79 43.11
CA THR A 86 65.20 30.40 43.23
C THR A 86 65.05 31.84 43.71
N THR A 87 66.09 32.40 44.33
CA THR A 87 66.12 33.82 44.72
C THR A 87 65.81 34.73 43.52
N GLU A 88 66.30 34.38 42.33
CA GLU A 88 66.03 35.09 41.08
C GLU A 88 64.54 35.02 40.68
N ASN A 89 63.91 33.84 40.75
CA ASN A 89 62.50 33.68 40.42
C ASN A 89 61.58 34.48 41.34
N LEU A 90 61.92 34.62 42.63
CA LEU A 90 61.16 35.45 43.57
C LEU A 90 61.23 36.93 43.21
N VAL A 91 62.42 37.44 42.91
CA VAL A 91 62.59 38.84 42.48
C VAL A 91 61.83 39.08 41.17
N TYR A 92 61.92 38.18 40.20
CA TYR A 92 61.19 38.30 38.94
C TYR A 92 59.67 38.27 39.11
N LEU A 93 59.17 37.51 40.08
CA LEU A 93 57.75 37.49 40.42
C LEU A 93 57.30 38.83 41.06
N ILE A 94 58.12 39.40 41.96
CA ILE A 94 57.85 40.69 42.61
C ILE A 94 57.93 41.85 41.62
N GLU A 95 58.95 41.90 40.76
CA GLU A 95 59.17 43.00 39.81
C GLU A 95 58.46 42.78 38.46
N GLN A 96 57.83 41.62 38.26
CA GLN A 96 57.14 41.26 37.04
C GLN A 96 58.01 41.34 35.77
N VAL A 97 59.24 40.87 35.89
CA VAL A 97 60.25 40.83 34.83
C VAL A 97 60.21 39.47 34.15
N SER A 98 60.18 39.47 32.81
CA SER A 98 60.18 38.25 32.00
C SER A 98 61.60 37.90 31.61
N THR A 99 62.05 36.67 31.85
CA THR A 99 63.42 36.22 31.55
C THR A 99 63.55 35.25 30.39
N LYS A 100 62.45 34.77 29.80
CA LYS A 100 62.51 33.83 28.67
C LYS A 100 62.44 34.59 27.34
N ASP A 101 63.61 34.93 26.78
CA ASP A 101 63.73 35.28 25.37
C ASP A 101 63.41 34.04 24.51
N ARG A 102 62.61 34.24 23.45
CA ARG A 102 62.49 33.27 22.36
C ARG A 102 63.83 33.22 21.63
N THR A 103 64.78 32.42 22.12
CA THR A 103 65.97 32.10 21.32
C THR A 103 65.54 31.17 20.20
N MET A 104 65.92 31.50 18.95
CA MET A 104 65.51 30.76 17.75
C MET A 104 66.27 29.42 17.57
N ASP A 105 67.17 29.06 18.48
CA ASP A 105 68.01 27.88 18.39
C ASP A 105 67.76 26.94 19.60
N GLY A 106 66.78 26.03 19.46
CA GLY A 106 66.54 24.93 20.39
C GLY A 106 65.17 24.27 20.19
N ASP A 107 65.14 22.94 20.16
CA ASP A 107 63.94 22.07 20.00
C ASP A 107 62.86 22.28 21.09
N ASP A 108 63.20 22.96 22.19
CA ASP A 108 62.29 23.26 23.29
C ASP A 108 61.76 24.70 23.20
N ARG A 109 60.72 24.94 22.37
CA ARG A 109 59.88 26.15 22.48
C ARG A 109 59.14 26.10 23.83
N LYS A 110 59.81 26.50 24.92
CA LYS A 110 59.17 26.60 26.25
C LYS A 110 58.00 27.57 26.18
N SER A 111 56.82 27.06 26.46
CA SER A 111 55.54 27.75 26.49
C SER A 111 55.58 29.01 27.38
N GLY A 112 55.40 30.19 26.78
CA GLY A 112 55.01 31.42 27.47
C GLY A 112 56.11 32.45 27.77
N LYS A 113 55.78 33.73 27.52
CA LYS A 113 56.48 34.89 28.11
C LYS A 113 56.21 34.89 29.61
N PHE A 114 57.14 34.37 30.41
CA PHE A 114 57.02 34.35 31.88
C PHE A 114 56.74 35.75 32.44
N GLY A 115 55.72 35.91 33.30
CA GLY A 115 55.51 37.13 34.10
C GLY A 115 54.29 37.98 33.73
N THR A 116 53.66 37.86 32.55
CA THR A 116 52.37 38.56 32.28
C THR A 116 51.16 37.74 32.72
N GLY A 117 51.26 36.41 32.64
CA GLY A 117 50.21 35.46 33.03
C GLY A 117 49.82 35.56 34.51
N PHE A 118 50.81 35.63 35.42
CA PHE A 118 50.55 35.74 36.86
C PHE A 118 49.77 36.99 37.26
N LEU A 119 49.89 38.10 36.52
CA LEU A 119 49.11 39.29 36.83
C LEU A 119 47.61 39.08 36.63
N THR A 120 47.20 38.17 35.73
CA THR A 120 45.78 37.81 35.54
C THR A 120 45.16 37.22 36.79
N THR A 121 45.95 36.60 37.68
CA THR A 121 45.42 36.09 38.96
C THR A 121 44.98 37.20 39.89
N HIS A 122 45.36 38.46 39.62
CA HIS A 122 44.89 39.60 40.41
C HIS A 122 43.42 39.96 40.14
N LEU A 123 42.77 39.28 39.17
CA LEU A 123 41.31 39.28 39.04
C LEU A 123 40.63 38.57 40.22
N LEU A 124 41.31 37.62 40.87
CA LEU A 124 40.85 37.02 42.12
C LEU A 124 40.96 38.01 43.29
N SER A 125 42.11 38.68 43.39
CA SER A 125 42.40 39.65 44.43
C SER A 125 43.58 40.53 44.02
N GLU A 126 43.50 41.84 44.29
CA GLU A 126 44.63 42.74 44.08
C GLU A 126 45.80 42.48 45.05
N THR A 127 45.60 41.62 46.06
CA THR A 127 46.63 41.18 47.00
C THR A 127 46.75 39.67 46.98
N VAL A 128 47.97 39.16 46.81
CA VAL A 128 48.26 37.72 46.88
C VAL A 128 49.37 37.47 47.87
N LYS A 129 49.15 36.51 48.77
CA LYS A 129 50.15 36.02 49.71
C LYS A 129 50.76 34.74 49.15
N ILE A 130 52.08 34.69 49.12
CA ILE A 130 52.85 33.61 48.51
C ILE A 130 53.76 33.04 49.56
N SER A 131 53.67 31.75 49.80
CA SER A 131 54.57 31.03 50.69
C SER A 131 55.14 29.79 50.03
N GLY A 132 56.36 29.45 50.44
CA GLY A 132 56.95 28.18 50.07
C GLY A 132 58.43 28.10 50.37
N LEU A 133 59.12 27.26 49.61
CA LEU A 133 60.54 27.00 49.75
C LEU A 133 61.33 27.82 48.73
N VAL A 134 62.46 28.38 49.18
CA VAL A 134 63.47 29.02 48.33
C VAL A 134 64.79 28.28 48.47
N ILE A 135 65.48 28.09 47.34
CA ILE A 135 66.84 27.56 47.28
C ILE A 135 67.78 28.64 46.76
N ASP A 136 68.83 28.93 47.52
CA ASP A 136 69.87 29.88 47.09
C ASP A 136 70.95 29.20 46.25
N ARG A 137 71.87 29.96 45.66
CA ARG A 137 72.99 29.48 44.84
C ARG A 137 73.88 28.47 45.58
N ASN A 138 73.95 28.55 46.90
CA ASN A 138 74.70 27.62 47.75
C ASN A 138 73.95 26.31 48.04
N LYS A 139 72.72 26.15 47.52
CA LYS A 139 71.78 25.04 47.77
C LYS A 139 71.19 24.99 49.17
N ASP A 140 71.33 26.06 49.94
CA ASP A 140 70.65 26.21 51.22
C ASP A 140 69.15 26.45 51.00
N LEU A 141 68.32 25.75 51.77
CA LEU A 141 66.87 25.81 51.66
C LEU A 141 66.29 26.67 52.79
N ALA A 142 65.37 27.55 52.47
CA ALA A 142 64.65 28.35 53.45
C ALA A 142 63.16 28.44 53.11
N ARG A 143 62.34 28.70 54.13
CA ARG A 143 60.94 29.05 53.97
C ARG A 143 60.78 30.56 53.86
N PHE A 144 59.87 30.97 52.99
CA PHE A 144 59.52 32.37 52.81
C PHE A 144 58.01 32.56 52.82
N CYS A 145 57.59 33.77 53.15
CA CYS A 145 56.22 34.23 53.02
C CYS A 145 56.24 35.70 52.64
N ILE A 146 55.75 36.04 51.46
CA ILE A 146 55.65 37.42 50.98
C ILE A 146 54.21 37.76 50.60
N THR A 147 53.88 39.06 50.64
CA THR A 147 52.62 39.58 50.12
C THR A 147 52.93 40.47 48.93
N LEU A 148 52.38 40.15 47.77
CA LEU A 148 52.37 41.04 46.62
C LEU A 148 51.10 41.90 46.67
N ASP A 149 51.29 43.20 46.86
CA ASP A 149 50.20 44.17 46.93
C ASP A 149 50.16 45.01 45.66
N ARG A 150 49.06 44.89 44.90
CA ARG A 150 48.79 45.62 43.66
C ARG A 150 47.61 46.58 43.77
N THR A 151 47.18 46.92 45.00
CA THR A 151 46.11 47.90 45.25
C THR A 151 46.50 49.33 44.89
N GLY A 152 47.80 49.62 44.74
CA GLY A 152 48.29 50.93 44.31
C GLY A 152 47.66 51.39 42.99
N ARG A 153 47.30 52.68 42.95
CA ARG A 153 46.75 53.38 41.77
C ARG A 153 47.74 54.38 41.20
N THR A 154 48.70 54.84 42.00
CA THR A 154 49.79 55.71 41.56
C THR A 154 51.12 54.97 41.42
N LYS A 155 52.02 55.52 40.61
CA LYS A 155 53.37 54.99 40.43
C LYS A 155 54.13 54.83 41.74
N SER A 156 54.05 55.83 42.62
CA SER A 156 54.76 55.82 43.91
C SER A 156 54.24 54.72 44.83
N GLU A 157 52.93 54.49 44.86
CA GLU A 157 52.32 53.42 45.66
C GLU A 157 52.79 52.02 45.21
N ILE A 158 52.90 51.80 43.89
CA ILE A 158 53.38 50.51 43.35
C ILE A 158 54.88 50.30 43.63
N ILE A 159 55.70 51.35 43.55
CA ILE A 159 57.12 51.25 43.93
C ILE A 159 57.25 50.91 45.41
N GLU A 160 56.49 51.58 46.27
CA GLU A 160 56.48 51.30 47.71
C GLU A 160 56.04 49.87 48.01
N SER A 161 55.03 49.34 47.29
CA SER A 161 54.60 47.96 47.48
C SER A 161 55.63 46.93 47.03
N ILE A 162 56.35 47.19 45.93
CA ILE A 162 57.50 46.38 45.50
C ILE A 162 58.59 46.35 46.57
N HIS A 163 58.99 47.52 47.09
CA HIS A 163 60.01 47.61 48.14
C HIS A 163 59.58 46.86 49.40
N ARG A 164 58.31 46.97 49.80
CA ARG A 164 57.75 46.23 50.94
C ARG A 164 57.83 44.71 50.73
N SER A 165 57.47 44.21 49.55
CA SER A 165 57.59 42.78 49.22
C SER A 165 59.05 42.30 49.24
N ILE A 166 60.00 43.14 48.79
CA ILE A 166 61.44 42.83 48.87
C ILE A 166 61.93 42.84 50.32
N GLU A 167 61.45 43.77 51.16
CA GLU A 167 61.82 43.80 52.59
C GLU A 167 61.33 42.54 53.33
N GLN A 168 60.14 42.03 53.00
CA GLN A 168 59.62 40.78 53.55
C GLN A 168 60.51 39.55 53.24
N LEU A 169 61.28 39.58 52.14
CA LEU A 169 62.26 38.53 51.87
C LEU A 169 63.40 38.49 52.90
N ARG A 170 63.57 39.51 53.76
CA ARG A 170 64.57 39.43 54.84
C ARG A 170 64.18 38.45 55.94
N ASP A 171 62.90 38.10 56.04
CA ASP A 171 62.33 37.23 57.08
C ASP A 171 62.32 35.74 56.64
N PHE A 172 63.36 35.28 55.94
CA PHE A 172 63.51 33.86 55.62
C PHE A 172 63.73 33.04 56.89
N THR A 173 63.08 31.87 56.96
CA THR A 173 63.33 30.87 58.01
C THR A 173 64.15 29.73 57.43
N PRO A 174 65.43 29.57 57.79
CA PRO A 174 66.25 28.44 57.32
C PRO A 174 65.56 27.11 57.63
N VAL A 175 65.63 26.17 56.69
CA VAL A 175 65.25 24.77 56.93
C VAL A 175 66.47 24.09 57.54
N ASP A 176 66.32 23.50 58.72
CA ASP A 176 67.44 22.84 59.39
C ASP A 176 67.90 21.60 58.60
N ASP A 177 69.21 21.29 58.61
CA ASP A 177 69.81 20.17 57.87
C ASP A 177 69.19 18.78 58.19
N TRP A 178 68.52 18.64 59.34
CA TRP A 178 67.87 17.41 59.78
C TRP A 178 66.39 17.33 59.41
N GLU A 179 65.79 18.43 58.93
CA GLU A 179 64.41 18.48 58.50
C GLU A 179 64.27 17.89 57.10
N ILE A 180 63.61 16.73 56.99
CA ILE A 180 63.31 16.11 55.70
C ILE A 180 62.12 16.83 55.09
N VAL A 181 62.36 17.62 54.05
CA VAL A 181 61.30 18.22 53.24
C VAL A 181 60.68 17.14 52.36
N ASP A 182 59.38 16.88 52.55
CA ASP A 182 58.65 15.98 51.66
C ASP A 182 58.34 16.69 50.33
N GLU A 183 58.93 16.21 49.23
CA GLU A 183 58.64 16.72 47.88
C GLU A 183 57.20 16.41 47.42
N ASN A 184 56.49 15.55 48.16
CA ASN A 184 55.07 15.28 47.93
C ASN A 184 54.15 16.32 48.57
N ASP A 185 54.65 17.09 49.54
CA ASP A 185 53.89 18.15 50.17
C ASP A 185 53.68 19.31 49.21
N TYR A 186 52.54 19.98 49.35
CA TYR A 186 52.16 21.15 48.58
C TYR A 186 52.93 22.40 49.05
N ASN A 187 54.25 22.36 48.85
CA ASN A 187 55.22 23.30 49.41
C ASN A 187 55.13 24.72 48.83
N THR A 188 54.48 24.92 47.68
CA THR A 188 54.20 26.27 47.16
C THR A 188 52.72 26.56 47.27
N VAL A 189 52.38 27.71 47.84
CA VAL A 189 51.01 28.15 48.10
C VAL A 189 50.83 29.60 47.66
N PHE A 190 49.80 29.83 46.85
CA PHE A 190 49.27 31.15 46.52
C PHE A 190 47.91 31.31 47.22
N GLU A 191 47.82 32.23 48.17
CA GLU A 191 46.63 32.55 48.95
C GLU A 191 46.06 33.90 48.48
N TYR A 192 44.79 33.90 48.08
CA TYR A 192 44.05 35.10 47.64
C TYR A 192 42.87 35.37 48.57
N ASP A 193 42.80 36.60 49.07
CA ASP A 193 41.65 37.12 49.81
C ASP A 193 40.64 37.73 48.82
N LEU A 194 39.47 37.09 48.69
CA LEU A 194 38.49 37.39 47.65
C LEU A 194 37.45 38.40 48.14
N ASP A 195 37.10 39.35 47.26
CA ASP A 195 35.83 40.08 47.37
C ASP A 195 34.69 39.32 46.67
N ASP A 196 33.50 39.91 46.54
CA ASP A 196 32.38 39.26 45.87
C ASP A 196 32.68 38.95 44.39
N ASN A 197 33.38 39.84 43.69
CA ASN A 197 33.79 39.65 42.30
C ASN A 197 34.87 38.57 42.17
N GLY A 198 35.87 38.57 43.06
CA GLY A 198 36.92 37.56 43.11
C GLY A 198 36.37 36.16 43.40
N LEU A 199 35.31 36.05 44.20
CA LEU A 199 34.62 34.78 44.44
C LEU A 199 33.94 34.25 43.16
N GLU A 200 33.30 35.12 42.38
CA GLU A 200 32.71 34.78 41.08
C GLU A 200 33.79 34.31 40.09
N VAL A 201 34.88 35.07 39.96
CA VAL A 201 36.06 34.71 39.15
C VAL A 201 36.65 33.35 39.55
N ALA A 202 36.77 33.09 40.86
CA ALA A 202 37.26 31.80 41.35
C ALA A 202 36.33 30.65 40.95
N MET A 203 35.02 30.85 41.08
CA MET A 203 34.02 29.85 40.72
C MET A 203 33.98 29.57 39.22
N GLU A 204 34.08 30.59 38.37
CA GLU A 204 34.14 30.43 36.92
C GLU A 204 35.40 29.68 36.45
N GLY A 205 36.57 30.04 36.99
CA GLY A 205 37.81 29.33 36.72
C GLY A 205 37.74 27.85 37.12
N LEU A 206 37.23 27.55 38.32
CA LEU A 206 37.04 26.17 38.78
C LEU A 206 36.04 25.39 37.92
N LYS A 207 34.95 26.01 37.48
CA LYS A 207 33.99 25.39 36.57
C LYS A 207 34.66 25.00 35.25
N ASN A 208 35.43 25.91 34.64
CA ASN A 208 36.16 25.64 33.40
C ASN A 208 37.25 24.56 33.58
N LEU A 209 37.95 24.58 34.71
CA LEU A 209 38.92 23.55 35.09
C LEU A 209 38.28 22.16 35.09
N ARG A 210 37.14 21.99 35.77
CA ARG A 210 36.43 20.69 35.84
C ARG A 210 36.05 20.15 34.45
N ILE A 211 35.67 21.03 33.53
CA ILE A 211 35.32 20.68 32.15
C ILE A 211 36.54 20.21 31.36
N SER A 212 37.66 20.95 31.42
CA SER A 212 38.82 20.68 30.54
C SER A 212 39.92 19.83 31.18
N ALA A 213 39.93 19.61 32.50
CA ALA A 213 40.98 18.87 33.20
C ALA A 213 41.23 17.47 32.61
N PRO A 214 40.22 16.68 32.22
CA PRO A 214 40.47 15.37 31.58
C PRO A 214 41.29 15.50 30.29
N TYR A 215 40.95 16.46 29.43
CA TYR A 215 41.68 16.69 28.18
C TYR A 215 43.10 17.19 28.43
N VAL A 216 43.27 18.11 29.39
CA VAL A 216 44.60 18.61 29.79
C VAL A 216 45.48 17.47 30.28
N LEU A 217 44.99 16.60 31.16
CA LEU A 217 45.75 15.46 31.66
C LEU A 217 46.08 14.42 30.57
N SER A 218 45.28 14.33 29.51
CA SER A 218 45.59 13.45 28.37
C SER A 218 46.68 14.00 27.45
N ILE A 219 46.87 15.32 27.43
CA ILE A 219 47.82 16.03 26.56
C ILE A 219 49.13 16.31 27.32
N LEU A 220 49.03 16.71 28.60
CA LEU A 220 50.14 17.13 29.43
C LEU A 220 50.42 16.10 30.51
N HIS A 221 51.40 15.25 30.24
CA HIS A 221 51.85 14.23 31.18
C HIS A 221 52.57 14.83 32.40
N ASP A 222 53.04 16.07 32.33
CA ASP A 222 53.72 16.78 33.42
C ASP A 222 52.84 16.94 34.67
N ILE A 223 51.51 16.98 34.51
CA ILE A 223 50.56 17.09 35.62
C ILE A 223 50.06 15.70 35.97
N GLU A 224 50.35 15.25 37.18
CA GLU A 224 49.96 13.93 37.68
C GLU A 224 48.53 13.93 38.25
N GLU A 225 48.20 14.93 39.08
CA GLU A 225 46.92 15.03 39.78
C GLU A 225 46.49 16.50 39.90
N ILE A 226 45.19 16.75 39.73
CA ILE A 226 44.53 18.01 40.09
C ILE A 226 43.43 17.70 41.11
N ARG A 227 43.54 18.27 42.31
CA ARG A 227 42.58 18.13 43.41
C ARG A 227 41.87 19.44 43.72
N ILE A 228 40.57 19.39 43.94
CA ILE A 228 39.72 20.55 44.27
C ILE A 228 38.96 20.29 45.58
N ASP A 229 39.31 21.04 46.61
CA ASP A 229 38.73 20.95 47.96
C ASP A 229 37.87 22.19 48.28
N PRO A 230 36.90 22.11 49.22
CA PRO A 230 36.50 20.93 50.00
C PRO A 230 35.52 20.00 49.25
N ILE A 231 35.22 20.28 47.98
CA ILE A 231 34.32 19.45 47.15
C ILE A 231 34.85 18.00 47.06
N GLY A 232 36.18 17.83 47.09
CA GLY A 232 36.83 16.53 47.02
C GLY A 232 36.93 15.99 45.59
N ASP A 233 36.81 16.86 44.59
CA ASP A 233 36.97 16.49 43.20
C ASP A 233 38.46 16.20 42.93
N VAL A 234 38.77 15.06 42.32
CA VAL A 234 40.15 14.67 41.96
C VAL A 234 40.17 14.21 40.51
N TYR A 235 41.15 14.69 39.74
CA TYR A 235 41.41 14.26 38.37
C TYR A 235 42.86 13.77 38.29
N ALA A 236 43.07 12.53 37.85
CA ALA A 236 44.40 11.95 37.74
C ALA A 236 44.56 11.14 36.47
N TYR A 237 45.74 11.23 35.86
CA TYR A 237 46.15 10.30 34.82
C TYR A 237 46.40 8.93 35.44
N LYS A 238 45.91 7.86 34.79
CA LYS A 238 46.03 6.50 35.30
C LYS A 238 46.90 5.61 34.43
N THR A 239 46.54 5.47 33.16
CA THR A 239 47.28 4.62 32.21
C THR A 239 46.91 4.98 30.78
N GLU A 240 47.70 4.48 29.83
CA GLU A 240 47.44 4.57 28.40
C GLU A 240 47.18 3.19 27.81
N HIS A 241 46.36 3.16 26.77
CA HIS A 241 45.99 1.98 26.02
C HIS A 241 46.33 2.20 24.55
N ASP A 242 46.98 1.21 23.96
CA ASP A 242 47.23 1.19 22.52
C ASP A 242 45.90 1.07 21.76
N CYS A 243 45.84 1.70 20.59
CA CYS A 243 44.73 1.53 19.67
C CYS A 243 45.23 1.18 18.26
N GLU A 244 44.36 0.59 17.44
CA GLU A 244 44.72 0.16 16.08
C GLU A 244 44.92 1.33 15.10
N LEU A 245 44.53 2.54 15.48
CA LEU A 245 44.73 3.73 14.67
C LEU A 245 46.18 4.20 14.83
N LYS A 246 46.90 4.25 13.70
CA LYS A 246 48.29 4.71 13.67
C LYS A 246 48.40 6.13 14.27
N ASN A 247 49.38 6.31 15.14
CA ASN A 247 49.66 7.55 15.86
C ASN A 247 48.53 8.01 16.81
N ALA A 248 47.66 7.09 17.25
CA ALA A 248 46.66 7.39 18.27
C ALA A 248 46.88 6.58 19.54
N THR A 249 46.62 7.23 20.67
CA THR A 249 46.75 6.66 22.02
C THR A 249 45.48 6.98 22.80
N VAL A 250 44.98 6.01 23.57
CA VAL A 250 43.82 6.19 24.44
C VAL A 250 44.30 6.38 25.88
N TYR A 251 43.92 7.48 26.51
CA TYR A 251 44.28 7.79 27.89
C TYR A 251 43.09 7.54 28.83
N GLU A 252 43.32 6.76 29.90
CA GLU A 252 42.35 6.58 31.00
C GLU A 252 42.59 7.65 32.07
N ILE A 253 41.59 8.51 32.25
CA ILE A 253 41.55 9.52 33.31
C ILE A 253 40.59 9.05 34.40
N GLU A 254 41.10 8.94 35.63
CA GLU A 254 40.27 8.66 36.80
C GLU A 254 39.83 10.00 37.41
N SER A 255 38.52 10.17 37.50
CA SER A 255 37.90 11.33 38.13
C SER A 255 37.11 10.87 39.35
N GLN A 256 37.38 11.44 40.52
CA GLN A 256 36.50 11.33 41.67
C GLN A 256 35.68 12.61 41.74
N ILE A 257 34.38 12.56 41.49
CA ILE A 257 33.51 13.74 41.48
C ILE A 257 32.39 13.52 42.50
N ASN A 258 32.20 14.45 43.44
CA ASN A 258 31.22 14.32 44.53
C ASN A 258 31.32 12.98 45.30
N GLY A 259 32.52 12.40 45.42
CA GLY A 259 32.75 11.10 46.07
C GLY A 259 32.54 9.87 45.19
N GLU A 260 32.00 10.00 43.98
CA GLU A 260 31.86 8.91 43.02
C GLU A 260 33.10 8.81 42.12
N LYS A 261 33.63 7.60 41.98
CA LYS A 261 34.71 7.33 41.03
C LYS A 261 34.13 7.09 39.64
N GLN A 262 34.64 7.85 38.67
CA GLN A 262 34.30 7.75 37.26
C GLN A 262 35.58 7.58 36.44
N LYS A 263 35.47 6.83 35.35
CA LYS A 263 36.55 6.66 34.38
C LYS A 263 36.14 7.35 33.09
N SER A 264 37.05 8.13 32.52
CA SER A 264 36.88 8.73 31.19
C SER A 264 38.02 8.27 30.29
N TYR A 265 37.70 7.94 29.04
CA TYR A 265 38.69 7.56 28.05
C TYR A 265 38.79 8.66 26.99
N ILE A 266 40.02 9.08 26.68
CA ILE A 266 40.27 10.13 25.68
C ILE A 266 41.21 9.57 24.63
N LEU A 267 40.72 9.51 23.38
CA LEU A 267 41.56 9.18 22.22
C LEU A 267 42.24 10.46 21.74
N ASN A 268 43.57 10.46 21.76
CA ASN A 268 44.41 11.48 21.17
C ASN A 268 45.04 10.92 19.90
N LEU A 269 44.73 11.53 18.74
CA LEU A 269 45.38 11.25 17.47
C LEU A 269 46.40 12.36 17.21
N THR A 270 47.68 12.01 17.19
CA THR A 270 48.79 12.97 17.14
C THR A 270 49.62 12.77 15.88
N GLU A 271 49.88 13.83 15.12
CA GLU A 271 50.85 13.82 14.03
C GLU A 271 51.73 15.07 14.13
N GLU A 272 53.05 14.85 14.12
CA GLU A 272 54.04 15.88 14.47
C GLU A 272 53.72 16.45 15.88
N ASP A 273 53.37 17.74 15.97
CA ASP A 273 53.01 18.44 17.21
C ASP A 273 51.48 18.68 17.35
N ILE A 274 50.68 18.18 16.41
CA ILE A 274 49.25 18.44 16.32
C ILE A 274 48.49 17.24 16.88
N THR A 275 47.67 17.47 17.89
CA THR A 275 46.83 16.43 18.51
C THR A 275 45.37 16.81 18.38
N ILE A 276 44.53 15.87 17.94
CA ILE A 276 43.08 15.99 18.08
C ILE A 276 42.54 15.00 19.11
N SER A 277 41.57 15.45 19.91
CA SER A 277 41.12 14.71 21.09
C SER A 277 39.61 14.50 21.10
N VAL A 278 39.18 13.27 21.34
CA VAL A 278 37.78 12.88 21.53
C VAL A 278 37.60 12.02 22.78
N MET A 279 36.60 12.34 23.59
CA MET A 279 36.24 11.56 24.77
C MET A 279 35.16 10.53 24.43
N PHE A 280 35.30 9.33 24.99
CA PHE A 280 34.33 8.26 24.84
C PHE A 280 34.18 7.46 26.13
N GLU A 281 33.12 6.66 26.19
CA GLU A 281 32.85 5.71 27.26
C GLU A 281 32.48 4.35 26.69
N GLU A 282 32.78 3.30 27.45
CA GLU A 282 32.41 1.93 27.11
C GLU A 282 31.16 1.55 27.92
N LYS A 283 30.12 1.09 27.22
CA LYS A 283 28.85 0.63 27.81
C LYS A 283 28.47 -0.69 27.14
N GLU A 284 28.35 -1.75 27.95
CA GLU A 284 27.92 -3.08 27.49
C GLU A 284 28.77 -3.64 26.32
N GLY A 285 30.07 -3.31 26.28
CA GLY A 285 31.00 -3.72 25.22
C GLY A 285 30.96 -2.84 23.96
N ASN A 286 30.11 -1.82 23.91
CA ASN A 286 30.03 -0.84 22.84
C ASN A 286 30.67 0.49 23.26
N ILE A 287 31.29 1.19 22.30
CA ILE A 287 31.92 2.49 22.52
C ILE A 287 30.99 3.61 22.10
N PHE A 288 30.79 4.59 22.98
CA PHE A 288 29.96 5.78 22.77
C PHE A 288 30.80 7.04 22.89
N ILE A 289 30.84 7.84 21.83
CA ILE A 289 31.49 9.16 21.86
C ILE A 289 30.67 10.10 22.72
N LYS A 290 31.30 10.74 23.71
CA LYS A 290 30.61 11.66 24.62
C LYS A 290 30.43 13.04 23.98
N PRO A 291 29.31 13.74 24.26
CA PRO A 291 29.16 15.13 23.86
C PRO A 291 30.17 16.01 24.61
N TYR A 292 30.73 17.01 23.93
CA TYR A 292 31.46 18.08 24.58
C TYR A 292 30.52 18.95 25.41
N ASP A 293 30.99 19.43 26.56
CA ASP A 293 30.32 20.49 27.30
C ASP A 293 30.23 21.76 26.42
N LYS A 294 29.16 22.56 26.61
CA LYS A 294 28.95 23.78 25.82
C LYS A 294 30.04 24.83 26.06
N GLU A 295 30.69 24.80 27.23
CA GLU A 295 31.76 25.73 27.60
C GLU A 295 33.16 25.13 27.42
N GLN A 296 33.28 23.98 26.75
CA GLN A 296 34.57 23.32 26.48
C GLN A 296 35.31 24.05 25.35
N PRO A 297 36.47 24.69 25.61
CA PRO A 297 37.27 25.27 24.55
C PRO A 297 37.70 24.22 23.52
N LYS A 298 37.79 24.60 22.25
CA LYS A 298 38.21 23.69 21.16
C LYS A 298 39.69 23.82 20.81
N LEU A 299 40.31 24.96 21.10
CA LEU A 299 41.72 25.20 20.81
C LEU A 299 42.57 25.11 22.08
N PHE A 300 43.65 24.34 22.02
CA PHE A 300 44.59 24.15 23.11
C PHE A 300 46.00 24.53 22.68
N CYS A 301 46.71 25.30 23.51
CA CYS A 301 48.14 25.56 23.39
C CYS A 301 48.75 25.25 24.76
N ASP A 302 49.15 23.99 24.96
CA ASP A 302 49.35 23.31 26.25
C ASP A 302 48.06 23.22 27.09
N PHE A 303 47.47 24.37 27.39
CA PHE A 303 46.22 24.54 28.13
C PHE A 303 45.11 25.10 27.23
N PRO A 304 43.83 25.01 27.64
CA PRO A 304 42.70 25.49 26.86
C PRO A 304 42.79 27.00 26.59
N LEU A 305 42.53 27.43 25.35
CA LEU A 305 42.36 28.84 24.99
C LEU A 305 40.91 29.23 25.28
N VAL A 306 40.66 29.81 26.45
CA VAL A 306 39.31 30.11 26.96
C VAL A 306 38.56 31.05 26.00
N GLY A 307 37.32 30.67 25.66
CA GLY A 307 36.50 31.44 24.72
C GLY A 307 36.60 30.94 23.28
N THR A 308 37.12 29.73 23.07
CA THR A 308 37.16 29.03 21.78
C THR A 308 36.18 27.85 21.72
N ASP A 309 35.18 27.84 22.58
CA ASP A 309 34.17 26.76 22.71
C ASP A 309 33.24 26.63 21.50
N ASP A 310 32.93 27.74 20.84
CA ASP A 310 32.16 27.83 19.60
C ASP A 310 33.05 27.78 18.34
N PHE A 311 34.37 27.60 18.47
CA PHE A 311 35.26 27.57 17.31
C PHE A 311 34.83 26.43 16.36
N PRO A 312 34.75 26.66 15.04
CA PRO A 312 34.12 25.72 14.10
C PRO A 312 35.03 24.55 13.71
N PHE A 313 35.48 23.82 14.72
CA PHE A 313 36.20 22.57 14.60
C PHE A 313 35.49 21.49 15.43
N PRO A 314 35.15 20.32 14.85
CA PRO A 314 34.25 19.36 15.49
C PRO A 314 34.79 18.77 16.81
N VAL A 315 36.10 18.62 16.92
CA VAL A 315 36.81 18.02 18.05
C VAL A 315 37.75 19.03 18.71
N ILE A 316 38.41 18.66 19.82
CA ILE A 316 39.48 19.50 20.38
C ILE A 316 40.72 19.34 19.52
N ILE A 317 41.42 20.44 19.24
CA ILE A 317 42.73 20.46 18.59
C ILE A 317 43.75 21.17 19.48
N SER A 318 44.91 20.54 19.64
CA SER A 318 46.02 21.02 20.47
C SER A 318 47.30 21.05 19.65
N SER A 319 48.08 22.11 19.82
CA SER A 319 49.46 22.20 19.35
C SER A 319 50.25 23.18 20.21
N THR A 320 51.49 22.83 20.54
CA THR A 320 52.43 23.72 21.25
C THR A 320 52.96 24.85 20.36
N TYR A 321 52.73 24.76 19.05
CA TYR A 321 53.16 25.73 18.04
C TYR A 321 52.09 26.77 17.70
N PHE A 322 50.89 26.68 18.29
CA PHE A 322 49.92 27.75 18.15
C PHE A 322 50.46 29.08 18.68
N ASN A 323 50.21 30.15 17.93
CA ASN A 323 50.48 31.54 18.32
C ASN A 323 49.18 32.19 18.80
N PRO A 324 48.90 32.19 20.12
CA PRO A 324 47.66 32.71 20.68
C PRO A 324 47.60 34.25 20.67
N THR A 325 46.38 34.78 20.72
CA THR A 325 46.13 36.20 21.01
C THR A 325 46.64 36.58 22.42
N GLU A 326 46.83 37.87 22.70
CA GLU A 326 46.99 38.37 24.07
C GLU A 326 45.65 39.00 24.48
N PRO A 327 44.64 38.18 24.82
CA PRO A 327 44.57 37.58 26.16
C PRO A 327 44.38 36.03 26.20
N ARG A 328 44.93 35.28 25.23
CA ARG A 328 44.84 33.79 25.11
C ARG A 328 43.42 33.25 24.95
N ASP A 329 42.56 34.00 24.26
CA ASP A 329 41.18 33.66 23.94
C ASP A 329 40.96 33.23 22.48
N GLY A 330 42.05 33.00 21.76
CA GLY A 330 42.06 32.62 20.36
C GLY A 330 43.49 32.51 19.81
N ILE A 331 43.61 32.39 18.50
CA ILE A 331 44.88 32.32 17.76
C ILE A 331 44.90 33.32 16.61
N PHE A 332 46.05 33.85 16.22
CA PHE A 332 46.12 34.79 15.11
C PHE A 332 45.84 34.08 13.77
N LEU A 333 44.71 34.37 13.13
CA LEU A 333 44.33 33.81 11.81
C LEU A 333 44.03 34.89 10.77
N THR A 334 44.06 36.16 11.14
CA THR A 334 43.83 37.29 10.25
C THR A 334 44.87 38.40 10.44
N SER A 335 45.14 39.14 9.36
CA SER A 335 46.00 40.34 9.37
C SER A 335 45.38 41.40 8.47
N LYS A 336 45.48 42.66 8.87
CA LYS A 336 45.03 43.82 8.08
C LYS A 336 45.99 44.16 6.92
N SER A 337 47.14 43.49 6.82
CA SER A 337 48.17 43.79 5.81
C SER A 337 48.77 42.52 5.17
N LYS A 338 50.08 42.27 5.34
CA LYS A 338 50.74 41.01 4.96
C LYS A 338 50.44 39.93 5.99
N ILE A 339 50.34 38.69 5.51
CA ILE A 339 50.27 37.51 6.37
C ILE A 339 51.65 37.29 6.99
N GLU A 340 51.74 37.52 8.29
CA GLU A 340 52.92 37.25 9.12
C GLU A 340 53.13 35.74 9.29
N GLU A 341 54.33 35.33 9.73
CA GLU A 341 54.69 33.91 9.78
C GLU A 341 53.87 33.13 10.82
N GLU A 342 53.57 33.78 11.95
CA GLU A 342 52.72 33.24 13.03
C GLU A 342 51.32 32.86 12.53
N ILE A 343 50.76 33.65 11.62
CA ILE A 343 49.44 33.37 11.02
C ILE A 343 49.54 32.19 10.05
N LYS A 344 50.64 32.07 9.29
CA LYS A 344 50.82 30.93 8.40
C LYS A 344 50.97 29.62 9.18
N GLU A 345 51.75 29.64 10.25
CA GLU A 345 51.95 28.49 11.14
C GLU A 345 50.61 28.02 11.72
N ASN A 346 49.82 28.94 12.31
CA ASN A 346 48.46 28.64 12.82
C ASN A 346 47.53 28.07 11.74
N ARG A 347 47.52 28.65 10.54
CA ARG A 347 46.68 28.19 9.42
C ARG A 347 47.10 26.80 8.95
N GLN A 348 48.40 26.50 8.89
CA GLN A 348 48.92 25.18 8.52
C GLN A 348 48.54 24.11 9.54
N ILE A 349 48.64 24.42 10.84
CA ILE A 349 48.24 23.53 11.93
C ILE A 349 46.76 23.14 11.79
N LEU A 350 45.86 24.11 11.59
CA LEU A 350 44.43 23.83 11.44
C LEU A 350 44.11 23.00 10.20
N VAL A 351 44.75 23.29 9.06
CA VAL A 351 44.53 22.53 7.81
C VAL A 351 44.97 21.08 7.96
N ARG A 352 46.12 20.81 8.58
CA ARG A 352 46.56 19.44 8.92
C ARG A 352 45.62 18.79 9.94
N GLY A 353 45.12 19.57 10.90
CA GLY A 353 44.08 19.13 11.82
C GLY A 353 42.84 18.59 11.11
N CYS A 354 42.39 19.21 10.02
CA CYS A 354 41.28 18.68 9.21
C CYS A 354 41.59 17.30 8.60
N GLU A 355 42.84 17.04 8.22
CA GLU A 355 43.28 15.74 7.69
C GLU A 355 43.26 14.67 8.79
N LEU A 356 43.71 15.01 10.00
CA LEU A 356 43.58 14.16 11.18
C LEU A 356 42.12 13.88 11.52
N TYR A 357 41.26 14.89 11.49
CA TYR A 357 39.84 14.74 11.75
C TYR A 357 39.18 13.77 10.76
N LYS A 358 39.55 13.84 9.48
CA LYS A 358 39.08 12.87 8.48
C LYS A 358 39.53 11.45 8.81
N CYS A 359 40.79 11.25 9.21
CA CYS A 359 41.30 9.94 9.62
C CYS A 359 40.56 9.40 10.86
N LEU A 360 40.28 10.27 11.83
CA LEU A 360 39.50 9.94 13.02
C LEU A 360 38.08 9.51 12.64
N LEU A 361 37.37 10.28 11.81
CA LEU A 361 36.02 9.95 11.34
C LEU A 361 35.97 8.57 10.65
N GLN A 362 36.94 8.30 9.77
CA GLN A 362 37.03 7.00 9.08
C GLN A 362 37.28 5.86 10.06
N TYR A 363 38.10 6.09 11.08
CA TYR A 363 38.38 5.09 12.11
C TYR A 363 37.15 4.79 12.98
N VAL A 364 36.47 5.81 13.50
CA VAL A 364 35.28 5.62 14.37
C VAL A 364 34.11 5.00 13.59
N SER A 365 33.98 5.35 12.30
CA SER A 365 33.04 4.71 11.38
C SER A 365 33.37 3.21 11.20
N LYS A 366 34.63 2.87 10.88
CA LYS A 366 35.08 1.48 10.67
C LYS A 366 34.94 0.62 11.93
N LYS A 367 35.10 1.22 13.11
CA LYS A 367 34.96 0.54 14.41
C LYS A 367 33.52 0.50 14.92
N SER A 368 32.56 1.03 14.16
CA SER A 368 31.15 1.09 14.53
C SER A 368 30.90 1.77 15.89
N TRP A 369 31.59 2.87 16.16
CA TRP A 369 31.36 3.64 17.38
C TRP A 369 30.02 4.39 17.33
N HIS A 370 29.29 4.40 18.44
CA HIS A 370 28.04 5.14 18.56
C HIS A 370 28.28 6.60 18.95
N GLY A 371 27.28 7.46 18.72
CA GLY A 371 27.37 8.87 19.13
C GLY A 371 28.27 9.74 18.25
N ILE A 372 28.58 9.32 17.01
CA ILE A 372 29.41 10.10 16.08
C ILE A 372 28.81 11.47 15.78
N TYR A 373 27.49 11.62 15.88
CA TYR A 373 26.84 12.93 15.81
C TYR A 373 27.44 13.95 16.80
N ASN A 374 28.07 13.54 17.91
CA ASN A 374 28.71 14.46 18.86
C ASN A 374 29.96 15.17 18.32
N ILE A 375 30.55 14.67 17.22
CA ILE A 375 31.79 15.18 16.61
C ILE A 375 31.58 15.65 15.17
N THR A 376 30.39 16.17 14.83
CA THR A 376 30.05 16.65 13.47
C THR A 376 29.60 18.11 13.40
N LYS A 377 29.56 18.82 14.55
CA LYS A 377 29.14 20.23 14.62
C LYS A 377 30.23 21.16 14.10
N VAL A 378 29.92 21.92 13.04
CA VAL A 378 30.86 22.88 12.42
C VAL A 378 30.25 24.24 12.05
N ASP A 379 28.91 24.37 12.05
CA ASP A 379 28.23 25.49 11.39
C ASP A 379 27.67 26.56 12.34
N ARG A 380 27.89 26.42 13.66
CA ARG A 380 27.41 27.37 14.66
C ARG A 380 28.60 27.97 15.38
N TYR A 381 29.03 29.14 14.93
CA TYR A 381 30.13 29.89 15.51
C TYR A 381 29.91 31.40 15.38
N GLU A 382 30.41 32.19 16.33
CA GLU A 382 30.32 33.65 16.28
C GLU A 382 31.55 34.23 15.58
N ILE A 383 31.38 35.22 14.70
CA ILE A 383 32.51 35.86 14.02
C ILE A 383 33.36 36.63 15.03
N LYS A 384 34.67 36.32 15.10
CA LYS A 384 35.62 36.97 16.01
C LYS A 384 36.67 37.79 15.27
N GLU A 385 37.21 38.80 15.94
CA GLU A 385 38.18 39.73 15.35
C GLU A 385 39.52 39.08 14.97
N TRP A 386 39.86 37.95 15.59
CA TRP A 386 41.17 37.29 15.43
C TRP A 386 41.25 36.31 14.25
N TYR A 387 40.15 36.11 13.51
CA TYR A 387 40.17 35.28 12.29
C TYR A 387 39.38 35.88 11.12
N ASP A 388 39.71 35.38 9.93
CA ASP A 388 39.03 35.71 8.68
C ASP A 388 37.92 34.67 8.44
N ASP A 389 36.66 35.10 8.55
CA ASP A 389 35.49 34.24 8.40
C ASP A 389 35.46 33.50 7.06
N LYS A 390 35.85 34.18 5.97
CA LYS A 390 35.89 33.55 4.65
C LYS A 390 36.93 32.44 4.61
N TRP A 391 38.11 32.69 5.18
CA TRP A 391 39.17 31.66 5.25
C TRP A 391 38.76 30.48 6.12
N ILE A 392 38.14 30.73 7.28
CA ILE A 392 37.62 29.68 8.17
C ILE A 392 36.59 28.82 7.44
N LYS A 393 35.62 29.47 6.77
CA LYS A 393 34.59 28.76 6.01
C LYS A 393 35.20 27.88 4.92
N ASP A 394 36.01 28.47 4.05
CA ASP A 394 36.57 27.79 2.87
C ASP A 394 37.58 26.69 3.23
N LYS A 395 38.37 26.86 4.31
CA LYS A 395 39.50 25.97 4.62
C LYS A 395 39.27 25.03 5.77
N ILE A 396 38.36 25.34 6.69
CA ILE A 396 38.08 24.53 7.87
C ILE A 396 36.67 23.95 7.78
N VAL A 397 35.64 24.80 7.74
CA VAL A 397 34.24 24.36 7.78
C VAL A 397 33.92 23.47 6.58
N ASP A 398 34.14 23.94 5.35
CA ASP A 398 33.78 23.20 4.13
C ASP A 398 34.61 21.90 3.98
N VAL A 399 35.86 21.90 4.46
CA VAL A 399 36.71 20.70 4.46
C VAL A 399 36.19 19.66 5.45
N CYS A 400 35.83 20.08 6.67
CA CYS A 400 35.19 19.21 7.66
C CYS A 400 33.81 18.72 7.18
N LYS A 401 32.97 19.61 6.61
CA LYS A 401 31.68 19.23 6.00
C LYS A 401 31.86 18.15 4.95
N LYS A 402 32.83 18.32 4.03
CA LYS A 402 33.11 17.32 3.01
C LYS A 402 33.53 15.97 3.61
N ALA A 403 34.33 15.97 4.68
CA ALA A 403 34.69 14.75 5.38
C ALA A 403 33.47 14.08 6.04
N ILE A 404 32.59 14.86 6.68
CA ILE A 404 31.34 14.39 7.30
C ILE A 404 30.38 13.81 6.26
N LEU A 405 30.20 14.50 5.13
CA LEU A 405 29.25 14.09 4.08
C LEU A 405 29.66 12.77 3.42
N SER A 406 30.96 12.60 3.14
CA SER A 406 31.49 11.47 2.36
C SER A 406 31.93 10.26 3.20
N THR A 407 31.93 10.35 4.53
CA THR A 407 32.31 9.22 5.39
C THR A 407 31.05 8.46 5.82
N PRO A 408 31.04 7.11 5.82
CA PRO A 408 29.87 6.33 6.22
C PRO A 408 29.61 6.39 7.73
N ILE A 409 28.98 7.46 8.22
CA ILE A 409 28.82 7.73 9.65
C ILE A 409 27.39 7.56 10.16
N ILE A 410 26.40 7.53 9.27
CA ILE A 410 24.99 7.35 9.61
C ILE A 410 24.67 5.87 9.68
N GLU A 411 24.20 5.39 10.83
CA GLU A 411 23.63 4.05 10.93
C GLU A 411 22.15 4.11 10.53
N ASN A 412 21.76 3.35 9.51
CA ASN A 412 20.39 3.31 9.01
C ASN A 412 19.51 2.29 9.77
N CYS A 413 18.22 2.20 9.45
CA CYS A 413 17.32 1.22 10.07
C CYS A 413 17.64 -0.25 9.77
N LYS A 414 18.55 -0.53 8.82
CA LYS A 414 19.08 -1.87 8.53
C LYS A 414 20.39 -2.16 9.27
N ASN A 415 20.83 -1.25 10.16
CA ASN A 415 22.11 -1.31 10.88
C ASN A 415 23.33 -1.28 9.95
N GLU A 416 23.19 -0.67 8.77
CA GLU A 416 24.27 -0.44 7.83
C GLU A 416 24.77 1.00 7.99
N ARG A 417 26.09 1.19 7.84
CA ARG A 417 26.69 2.53 7.82
C ARG A 417 26.71 3.09 6.41
N ILE A 418 26.06 4.24 6.25
CA ILE A 418 25.98 4.96 4.98
C ILE A 418 26.57 6.37 5.12
N GLU A 419 27.13 6.85 4.03
CA GLU A 419 27.49 8.25 3.85
C GLU A 419 26.24 9.13 3.70
N ILE A 420 26.38 10.44 3.92
CA ILE A 420 25.28 11.38 3.67
C ILE A 420 25.16 11.64 2.16
N GLU A 421 26.30 11.82 1.50
CA GLU A 421 26.43 12.00 0.05
C GLU A 421 27.49 11.06 -0.51
N ASP A 422 27.20 10.46 -1.66
CA ASP A 422 28.19 9.63 -2.35
C ASP A 422 29.26 10.44 -3.09
N TRP A 423 30.16 9.72 -3.77
CA TRP A 423 31.23 10.32 -4.58
C TRP A 423 30.72 11.28 -5.68
N PHE A 424 29.50 11.11 -6.17
CA PHE A 424 28.89 11.99 -7.19
C PHE A 424 28.16 13.19 -6.57
N GLY A 425 28.02 13.23 -5.25
CA GLY A 425 27.24 14.24 -4.53
C GLY A 425 25.75 13.90 -4.45
N ASP A 426 25.36 12.65 -4.75
CA ASP A 426 23.97 12.22 -4.61
C ASP A 426 23.69 11.87 -3.15
N THR A 427 22.60 12.43 -2.61
CA THR A 427 22.11 12.15 -1.26
C THR A 427 21.80 10.67 -1.07
N LYS A 428 22.43 10.05 -0.07
CA LYS A 428 22.12 8.69 0.40
C LYS A 428 21.35 8.68 1.71
N ALA A 429 21.70 9.56 2.65
CA ALA A 429 21.04 9.62 3.94
C ALA A 429 19.89 10.64 3.96
N LEU A 430 18.73 10.22 4.47
CA LEU A 430 17.53 11.06 4.64
C LEU A 430 17.43 11.55 6.08
N ILE A 431 17.90 12.79 6.33
CA ILE A 431 17.89 13.37 7.67
C ILE A 431 16.57 14.11 7.89
N VAL A 432 15.78 13.61 8.86
CA VAL A 432 14.43 14.12 9.13
C VAL A 432 14.45 15.56 9.62
N SER A 433 13.68 16.41 8.94
CA SER A 433 13.71 17.87 9.09
C SER A 433 12.43 18.40 9.71
N ASN A 434 12.42 18.51 11.04
CA ASN A 434 11.40 19.27 11.78
C ASN A 434 11.95 19.75 13.13
N HIS A 435 11.55 20.94 13.55
CA HIS A 435 11.96 21.51 14.84
C HIS A 435 11.19 20.87 16.00
N ASP A 436 9.93 20.48 15.80
CA ASP A 436 9.12 19.77 16.78
C ASP A 436 9.56 18.29 16.82
N ASN A 437 9.87 17.79 18.02
CA ASN A 437 10.33 16.42 18.21
C ASN A 437 9.24 15.39 17.86
N THR A 438 7.98 15.65 18.22
CA THR A 438 6.84 14.75 17.97
C THR A 438 6.59 14.63 16.47
N VAL A 439 6.54 15.76 15.77
CA VAL A 439 6.37 15.78 14.31
C VAL A 439 7.56 15.12 13.62
N ARG A 440 8.79 15.33 14.12
CA ARG A 440 9.98 14.65 13.60
C ARG A 440 9.91 13.14 13.78
N THR A 441 9.40 12.64 14.91
CA THR A 441 9.20 11.20 15.14
C THR A 441 8.18 10.63 14.17
N GLN A 442 7.04 11.27 13.98
CA GLN A 442 6.01 10.81 13.04
C GLN A 442 6.52 10.80 11.59
N LEU A 443 7.27 11.83 11.18
CA LEU A 443 7.95 11.85 9.87
C LEU A 443 8.97 10.71 9.74
N TRP A 444 9.72 10.44 10.81
CA TRP A 444 10.68 9.35 10.84
C TRP A 444 9.98 7.99 10.72
N GLU A 445 8.86 7.76 11.42
CA GLU A 445 8.07 6.51 11.33
C GLU A 445 7.55 6.27 9.91
N LEU A 446 7.03 7.31 9.25
CA LEU A 446 6.58 7.21 7.86
C LEU A 446 7.75 6.97 6.90
N GLY A 447 8.88 7.67 7.12
CA GLY A 447 10.07 7.57 6.28
C GLY A 447 10.82 6.24 6.44
N SER A 448 10.91 5.70 7.66
CA SER A 448 11.61 4.44 7.95
C SER A 448 10.87 3.23 7.42
N ALA A 449 9.54 3.30 7.32
CA ALA A 449 8.74 2.30 6.63
C ALA A 449 9.01 2.24 5.12
N LEU A 450 9.33 3.38 4.48
CA LEU A 450 9.54 3.46 3.03
C LEU A 450 11.01 3.34 2.60
N TYR A 451 11.92 3.87 3.41
CA TYR A 451 13.35 4.02 3.08
C TYR A 451 14.26 3.55 4.23
N PRO A 452 14.11 2.31 4.74
CA PRO A 452 14.88 1.81 5.87
C PRO A 452 16.41 1.78 5.61
N GLU A 453 16.82 1.69 4.34
CA GLU A 453 18.24 1.77 3.95
C GLU A 453 18.83 3.19 3.93
N ALA A 454 18.00 4.23 3.98
CA ALA A 454 18.45 5.62 3.79
C ALA A 454 18.22 6.50 5.03
N ILE A 455 17.25 6.18 5.88
CA ILE A 455 16.95 6.99 7.06
C ILE A 455 17.79 6.53 8.27
N PRO A 456 18.27 7.45 9.15
CA PRO A 456 18.96 7.07 10.39
C PRO A 456 18.12 6.16 11.29
N CYS A 457 18.76 5.35 12.13
CA CYS A 457 18.10 4.50 13.12
C CYS A 457 17.26 5.30 14.15
N CYS A 458 16.38 4.59 14.86
CA CYS A 458 15.40 5.17 15.79
C CYS A 458 16.07 5.88 16.98
N GLU A 459 17.26 5.44 17.36
CA GLU A 459 17.98 5.88 18.54
C GLU A 459 18.69 7.22 18.30
N GLU A 460 19.12 7.49 17.06
CA GLU A 460 20.03 8.61 16.76
C GLU A 460 19.42 9.72 15.88
N PHE A 461 18.27 9.51 15.21
CA PHE A 461 17.74 10.46 14.22
C PHE A 461 17.52 11.88 14.77
N HIS A 462 17.13 12.00 16.04
CA HIS A 462 17.01 13.29 16.72
C HIS A 462 18.34 14.01 16.92
N ASP A 463 19.41 13.26 17.17
CA ASP A 463 20.73 13.82 17.43
C ASP A 463 21.42 14.22 16.13
N TRP A 464 21.23 13.45 15.05
CA TRP A 464 21.62 13.84 13.70
C TRP A 464 20.97 15.16 13.26
N TYR A 465 19.68 15.36 13.54
CA TYR A 465 19.01 16.65 13.29
C TYR A 465 19.62 17.82 14.06
N LYS A 466 20.02 17.60 15.32
CA LYS A 466 20.62 18.65 16.17
C LYS A 466 22.06 18.96 15.78
N SER A 467 22.78 17.98 15.26
CA SER A 467 24.21 18.10 14.99
C SER A 467 24.52 18.69 13.61
N LEU A 468 23.79 18.24 12.58
CA LEU A 468 24.03 18.65 11.20
C LEU A 468 23.43 20.03 10.87
N TRP A 469 23.98 20.67 9.85
CA TRP A 469 23.53 21.97 9.33
C TRP A 469 22.26 21.85 8.49
N SER A 470 21.66 23.00 8.14
CA SER A 470 20.34 23.08 7.50
C SER A 470 20.24 22.26 6.22
N GLU A 471 21.28 22.29 5.39
CA GLU A 471 21.31 21.69 4.06
C GLU A 471 21.28 20.15 4.13
N CYS A 472 21.78 19.56 5.22
CA CYS A 472 21.67 18.11 5.43
C CYS A 472 20.25 17.67 5.79
N LYS A 473 19.39 18.56 6.30
CA LYS A 473 18.03 18.26 6.81
C LYS A 473 17.05 18.18 5.65
N ASN A 474 17.25 17.15 4.83
CA ASN A 474 16.69 16.99 3.50
C ASN A 474 15.36 16.22 3.48
N PHE A 475 14.90 15.64 4.60
CA PHE A 475 13.68 14.85 4.64
C PHE A 475 12.57 15.55 5.45
N SER A 476 11.81 16.40 4.76
CA SER A 476 10.66 17.14 5.32
C SER A 476 9.32 16.50 4.93
N PHE A 477 8.21 16.99 5.47
CA PHE A 477 6.88 16.58 5.03
C PHE A 477 6.64 16.86 3.52
N GLN A 478 7.15 18.00 3.02
CA GLN A 478 7.07 18.32 1.59
C GLN A 478 7.83 17.30 0.75
N GLU A 479 9.03 16.90 1.19
CA GLU A 479 9.83 15.91 0.48
C GLU A 479 9.18 14.52 0.50
N LEU A 480 8.65 14.09 1.65
CA LEU A 480 7.87 12.86 1.76
C LEU A 480 6.66 12.87 0.80
N THR A 481 5.95 14.00 0.74
CA THR A 481 4.80 14.20 -0.14
C THR A 481 5.20 14.16 -1.62
N ASN A 482 6.30 14.82 -2.00
CA ASN A 482 6.83 14.79 -3.37
C ASN A 482 7.20 13.36 -3.79
N ARG A 483 7.83 12.59 -2.90
CA ARG A 483 8.19 11.19 -3.14
C ARG A 483 6.95 10.31 -3.30
N LEU A 484 5.96 10.47 -2.42
CA LEU A 484 4.67 9.77 -2.51
C LEU A 484 3.97 10.06 -3.86
N ASN A 485 3.91 11.33 -4.24
CA ASN A 485 3.39 11.76 -5.54
C ASN A 485 4.19 11.14 -6.72
N GLY A 486 5.51 11.00 -6.57
CA GLY A 486 6.37 10.34 -7.56
C GLY A 486 6.14 8.83 -7.73
N LEU A 487 5.57 8.15 -6.73
CA LEU A 487 5.17 6.74 -6.86
C LEU A 487 4.03 6.61 -7.89
N GLY A 488 3.00 7.45 -7.74
CA GLY A 488 1.85 7.53 -8.64
C GLY A 488 0.74 6.50 -8.40
N ASN A 489 0.98 5.40 -7.68
CA ASN A 489 -0.08 4.45 -7.29
C ASN A 489 0.25 3.65 -6.02
N ILE A 490 -0.78 2.97 -5.49
CA ILE A 490 -0.70 2.13 -4.29
C ILE A 490 0.22 0.91 -4.51
N ASP A 491 0.23 0.28 -5.69
CA ASP A 491 1.04 -0.92 -5.92
C ASP A 491 2.54 -0.67 -5.70
N LYS A 492 3.02 0.50 -6.14
CA LYS A 492 4.41 0.93 -5.89
C LYS A 492 4.65 1.28 -4.42
N LEU A 493 3.66 1.87 -3.73
CA LEU A 493 3.73 2.11 -2.29
C LEU A 493 3.83 0.78 -1.52
N CYS A 494 2.99 -0.21 -1.84
CA CYS A 494 3.05 -1.55 -1.26
C CYS A 494 4.38 -2.25 -1.52
N SER A 495 4.94 -2.07 -2.71
CA SER A 495 6.24 -2.64 -3.08
C SER A 495 7.36 -2.08 -2.19
N LEU A 496 7.32 -0.80 -1.81
CA LEU A 496 8.27 -0.20 -0.88
C LEU A 496 8.04 -0.64 0.57
N LEU A 497 6.78 -0.70 1.01
CA LEU A 497 6.43 -1.15 2.36
C LEU A 497 6.76 -2.63 2.61
N GLY A 498 6.81 -3.45 1.56
CA GLY A 498 6.99 -4.90 1.66
C GLY A 498 5.76 -5.65 2.20
N HIS A 499 4.62 -4.96 2.39
CA HIS A 499 3.36 -5.55 2.85
C HIS A 499 2.14 -4.75 2.37
N ASN A 500 0.95 -5.37 2.40
CA ASN A 500 -0.30 -4.76 1.93
C ASN A 500 -1.02 -3.90 2.99
N ARG A 501 -0.29 -3.13 3.81
CA ARG A 501 -0.87 -2.20 4.82
C ARG A 501 -0.67 -0.74 4.43
N TRP A 502 -0.90 -0.46 3.15
CA TRP A 502 -0.78 0.88 2.61
C TRP A 502 -1.84 1.83 3.20
N SER A 503 -3.02 1.30 3.55
CA SER A 503 -4.13 2.09 4.12
C SER A 503 -3.75 2.68 5.48
N ASP A 504 -3.18 1.86 6.36
CA ASP A 504 -2.74 2.28 7.70
C ASP A 504 -1.60 3.30 7.60
N TRP A 505 -0.67 3.10 6.66
CA TRP A 505 0.41 4.03 6.41
C TRP A 505 -0.10 5.39 5.89
N LEU A 506 -1.05 5.38 4.93
CA LEU A 506 -1.67 6.61 4.43
C LEU A 506 -2.50 7.30 5.51
N ASP A 507 -3.19 6.56 6.37
CA ASP A 507 -3.94 7.15 7.49
C ASP A 507 -3.01 7.90 8.45
N ASN A 508 -1.86 7.30 8.80
CA ASN A 508 -0.84 7.99 9.60
C ASN A 508 -0.26 9.23 8.89
N TYR A 509 -0.05 9.15 7.57
CA TYR A 509 0.39 10.29 6.76
C TYR A 509 -0.64 11.43 6.76
N TYR A 510 -1.92 11.11 6.60
CA TYR A 510 -3.01 12.09 6.63
C TYR A 510 -3.23 12.67 8.03
N HIS A 511 -3.14 11.86 9.08
CA HIS A 511 -3.21 12.34 10.46
C HIS A 511 -2.07 13.31 10.76
N LEU A 512 -0.84 13.01 10.30
CA LEU A 512 0.28 13.93 10.41
C LEU A 512 0.02 15.25 9.67
N ALA A 513 -0.56 15.17 8.47
CA ALA A 513 -0.96 16.33 7.71
C ALA A 513 -2.00 17.16 8.49
N GLU A 514 -3.05 16.51 9.02
CA GLU A 514 -4.14 17.16 9.76
C GLU A 514 -3.65 17.96 10.99
N CYS A 515 -2.59 17.48 11.65
CA CYS A 515 -2.01 18.15 12.81
C CYS A 515 -1.30 19.48 12.46
N ASN A 516 -1.05 19.78 11.18
CA ASN A 516 -0.39 21.00 10.74
C ASN A 516 -1.04 21.60 9.49
N LYS A 517 -1.61 22.79 9.63
CA LYS A 517 -2.29 23.49 8.52
C LYS A 517 -1.42 23.64 7.27
N GLU A 518 -0.13 23.94 7.43
CA GLU A 518 0.78 24.07 6.28
C GLU A 518 0.91 22.75 5.51
N PHE A 519 0.85 21.61 6.19
CA PHE A 519 0.93 20.28 5.57
C PHE A 519 -0.37 19.93 4.84
N ILE A 520 -1.53 20.23 5.43
CA ILE A 520 -2.83 20.09 4.73
C ILE A 520 -2.86 20.97 3.48
N ASP A 521 -2.38 22.20 3.57
CA ASP A 521 -2.39 23.15 2.45
C ASP A 521 -1.57 22.61 1.27
N VAL A 522 -0.47 21.88 1.51
CA VAL A 522 0.31 21.21 0.44
C VAL A 522 -0.55 20.19 -0.33
N ILE A 523 -1.37 19.40 0.37
CA ILE A 523 -2.23 18.37 -0.23
C ILE A 523 -3.43 19.02 -0.94
N THR A 524 -4.07 19.99 -0.28
CA THR A 524 -5.34 20.59 -0.72
C THR A 524 -5.20 21.69 -1.78
N ASN A 525 -4.04 22.34 -1.89
CA ASN A 525 -3.75 23.34 -2.95
C ASN A 525 -3.57 22.74 -4.36
N ASN A 526 -3.92 21.46 -4.55
CA ASN A 526 -3.97 20.79 -5.84
C ASN A 526 -2.63 20.70 -6.60
N GLN A 527 -1.51 20.73 -5.87
CA GLN A 527 -0.16 20.65 -6.44
C GLN A 527 0.35 19.21 -6.52
N VAL A 528 -0.14 18.33 -5.65
CA VAL A 528 0.36 16.96 -5.47
C VAL A 528 -0.77 15.95 -5.62
N ALA A 529 -0.46 14.81 -6.23
CA ALA A 529 -1.35 13.68 -6.37
C ALA A 529 -0.92 12.61 -5.35
N VAL A 530 -1.60 12.55 -4.21
CA VAL A 530 -1.28 11.63 -3.10
C VAL A 530 -2.49 10.91 -2.54
N VAL A 531 -3.70 11.27 -3.00
CA VAL A 531 -4.94 10.64 -2.55
C VAL A 531 -5.32 9.57 -3.57
N PRO A 532 -5.39 8.28 -3.18
CA PRO A 532 -5.69 7.22 -4.12
C PRO A 532 -7.17 7.22 -4.52
N ASN A 533 -7.42 7.03 -5.81
CA ASN A 533 -8.75 6.74 -6.34
C ASN A 533 -9.12 5.25 -6.14
N GLN A 534 -10.33 4.84 -6.52
CA GLN A 534 -10.78 3.44 -6.38
C GLN A 534 -10.03 2.42 -7.26
N ASN A 535 -9.24 2.89 -8.24
CA ASN A 535 -8.33 2.04 -9.02
C ASN A 535 -6.92 1.94 -8.39
N GLY A 536 -6.65 2.72 -7.33
CA GLY A 536 -5.38 2.76 -6.63
C GLY A 536 -4.35 3.73 -7.21
N ASP A 537 -4.71 4.54 -8.21
CA ASP A 537 -3.85 5.61 -8.71
C ASP A 537 -3.91 6.82 -7.77
N PHE A 538 -2.76 7.42 -7.47
CA PHE A 538 -2.75 8.67 -6.72
C PHE A 538 -3.20 9.82 -7.60
N CYS A 539 -4.21 10.55 -7.12
CA CYS A 539 -4.82 11.69 -7.78
C CYS A 539 -4.77 12.93 -6.89
N ARG A 540 -5.01 14.08 -7.51
CA ARG A 540 -5.13 15.34 -6.77
C ARG A 540 -6.51 15.46 -6.15
N VAL A 541 -6.63 16.24 -5.08
CA VAL A 541 -7.91 16.45 -4.38
C VAL A 541 -9.00 16.97 -5.31
N SER A 542 -8.68 17.87 -6.26
CA SER A 542 -9.70 18.42 -7.18
C SER A 542 -10.24 17.40 -8.20
N GLU A 543 -9.56 16.28 -8.38
CA GLU A 543 -9.93 15.23 -9.34
C GLU A 543 -10.85 14.18 -8.72
N LEU A 544 -11.08 14.27 -7.41
CA LEU A 544 -11.74 13.24 -6.63
C LEU A 544 -13.03 13.75 -5.96
N ALA A 545 -13.97 12.83 -5.84
CA ALA A 545 -15.18 12.96 -5.05
C ALA A 545 -15.28 11.84 -4.00
N ILE A 546 -15.98 12.12 -2.91
CA ILE A 546 -16.25 11.12 -1.85
C ILE A 546 -17.37 10.22 -2.34
N ASP A 547 -17.12 8.92 -2.37
CA ASP A 547 -18.15 7.93 -2.65
C ASP A 547 -19.16 7.87 -1.51
N ASP A 548 -20.40 8.25 -1.78
CA ASP A 548 -21.50 8.17 -0.81
C ASP A 548 -22.35 6.91 -1.01
N ASN A 549 -21.69 5.75 -0.88
CA ASN A 549 -22.30 4.44 -1.01
C ASN A 549 -22.98 4.26 -2.40
N VAL A 550 -22.25 4.65 -3.43
CA VAL A 550 -22.70 4.54 -4.82
C VAL A 550 -22.74 3.07 -5.21
N LEU A 551 -23.90 2.62 -5.70
CA LEU A 551 -24.13 1.22 -6.04
C LEU A 551 -23.18 0.72 -7.11
N ILE A 552 -22.67 -0.50 -6.94
CA ILE A 552 -21.71 -1.11 -7.87
C ILE A 552 -22.34 -1.29 -9.26
N GLU A 553 -23.64 -1.58 -9.31
CA GLU A 553 -24.42 -1.72 -10.53
C GLU A 553 -24.39 -0.44 -11.38
N TYR A 554 -24.42 0.75 -10.74
CA TYR A 554 -24.32 2.02 -11.47
C TYR A 554 -22.92 2.28 -11.99
N LYS A 555 -21.90 1.94 -11.21
CA LYS A 555 -20.50 2.05 -11.65
C LYS A 555 -20.22 1.15 -12.85
N GLU A 556 -20.72 -0.08 -12.81
CA GLU A 556 -20.59 -1.03 -13.92
C GLU A 556 -21.35 -0.56 -15.17
N LEU A 557 -22.59 -0.09 -15.01
CA LEU A 557 -23.38 0.50 -16.10
C LEU A 557 -22.66 1.66 -16.80
N LEU A 558 -22.10 2.59 -16.03
CA LEU A 558 -21.38 3.72 -16.61
C LEU A 558 -20.07 3.28 -17.30
N ASN A 559 -19.40 2.25 -16.75
CA ASN A 559 -18.20 1.66 -17.34
C ASN A 559 -18.47 0.97 -18.70
N PHE A 560 -19.68 0.43 -18.94
CA PHE A 560 -20.08 -0.07 -20.27
C PHE A 560 -20.06 1.02 -21.35
N PHE A 561 -20.28 2.29 -20.98
CA PHE A 561 -20.12 3.42 -21.89
C PHE A 561 -18.66 3.87 -22.07
N GLY A 562 -17.70 3.15 -21.48
CA GLY A 562 -16.28 3.51 -21.48
C GLY A 562 -15.93 4.63 -20.50
N VAL A 563 -16.84 4.97 -19.59
CA VAL A 563 -16.63 6.00 -18.56
C VAL A 563 -16.38 5.32 -17.22
N ASP A 564 -15.12 5.36 -16.78
CA ASP A 564 -14.70 4.76 -15.51
C ASP A 564 -14.78 5.80 -14.37
N CYS A 565 -15.91 5.83 -13.67
CA CYS A 565 -16.10 6.72 -12.53
C CYS A 565 -15.18 6.39 -11.34
N LYS A 566 -14.59 5.18 -11.27
CA LYS A 566 -13.67 4.81 -10.18
C LYS A 566 -12.40 5.66 -10.20
N LYS A 567 -12.06 6.24 -11.36
CA LYS A 567 -10.93 7.18 -11.50
C LYS A 567 -11.11 8.49 -10.73
N SER A 568 -12.35 8.90 -10.52
CA SER A 568 -12.71 10.16 -9.86
C SER A 568 -13.31 9.96 -8.47
N LEU A 569 -13.26 8.75 -7.91
CA LEU A 569 -13.77 8.45 -6.57
C LEU A 569 -12.63 8.06 -5.65
N ILE A 570 -12.65 8.59 -4.42
CA ILE A 570 -11.67 8.23 -3.38
C ILE A 570 -11.77 6.73 -3.07
N HIS A 571 -10.61 6.10 -2.83
CA HIS A 571 -10.53 4.69 -2.47
C HIS A 571 -11.32 4.38 -1.18
N LEU A 572 -12.14 3.33 -1.21
CA LEU A 572 -13.11 2.99 -0.14
C LEU A 572 -12.48 2.58 1.20
N GLN A 573 -11.23 2.10 1.19
CA GLN A 573 -10.50 1.72 2.40
C GLN A 573 -9.95 2.91 3.20
N LEU A 574 -9.97 4.14 2.64
CA LEU A 574 -9.55 5.31 3.39
C LEU A 574 -10.69 5.82 4.28
N PRO A 575 -10.41 6.18 5.54
CA PRO A 575 -11.40 6.82 6.38
C PRO A 575 -11.84 8.15 5.76
N LYS A 576 -13.13 8.51 5.94
CA LYS A 576 -13.67 9.80 5.51
C LYS A 576 -13.00 10.92 6.32
N GLN A 577 -11.98 11.56 5.76
CA GLN A 577 -11.27 12.66 6.40
C GLN A 577 -12.10 13.94 6.32
N ALA A 578 -12.34 14.60 7.46
CA ALA A 578 -13.18 15.80 7.53
C ALA A 578 -12.56 17.01 6.80
N TRP A 579 -11.24 17.02 6.62
CA TRP A 579 -10.49 18.10 5.97
C TRP A 579 -10.43 17.99 4.44
N LEU A 580 -10.85 16.88 3.83
CA LEU A 580 -10.89 16.74 2.37
C LEU A 580 -12.04 17.59 1.78
N PRO A 581 -11.76 18.65 1.00
CA PRO A 581 -12.79 19.51 0.41
C PRO A 581 -13.41 18.87 -0.85
N CYS A 582 -13.66 17.57 -0.83
CA CYS A 582 -14.26 16.84 -1.93
C CYS A 582 -15.79 16.86 -1.83
N GLN A 583 -16.45 16.96 -2.98
CA GLN A 583 -17.90 16.83 -3.04
C GLN A 583 -18.30 15.36 -2.86
N TYR A 584 -19.50 15.12 -2.33
CA TYR A 584 -20.07 13.79 -2.28
C TYR A 584 -20.61 13.42 -3.66
N TYR A 585 -20.31 12.21 -4.10
CA TYR A 585 -20.83 11.62 -5.32
C TYR A 585 -21.91 10.61 -4.94
N HIS A 586 -23.15 10.92 -5.29
CA HIS A 586 -24.32 10.15 -4.90
C HIS A 586 -24.85 9.28 -6.06
N ASN A 587 -25.75 8.35 -5.76
CA ASN A 587 -26.47 7.57 -6.77
C ASN A 587 -27.22 8.46 -7.79
N SER A 588 -27.68 9.64 -7.38
CA SER A 588 -28.33 10.60 -8.29
C SER A 588 -27.38 11.25 -9.30
N ASP A 589 -26.09 11.39 -8.97
CA ASP A 589 -25.10 12.02 -9.85
C ASP A 589 -24.68 11.05 -10.95
N ILE A 590 -24.36 9.80 -10.58
CA ILE A 590 -24.04 8.74 -11.55
C ILE A 590 -25.21 8.44 -12.49
N LEU A 591 -26.46 8.49 -12.00
CA LEU A 591 -27.64 8.30 -12.85
C LEU A 591 -27.77 9.40 -13.92
N LYS A 592 -27.45 10.66 -13.60
CA LYS A 592 -27.42 11.75 -14.60
C LYS A 592 -26.32 11.54 -15.63
N GLU A 593 -25.15 11.05 -15.22
CA GLU A 593 -24.07 10.72 -16.15
C GLU A 593 -24.46 9.58 -17.08
N ILE A 594 -25.13 8.54 -16.56
CA ILE A 594 -25.69 7.45 -17.36
C ILE A 594 -26.71 8.00 -18.36
N GLU A 595 -27.62 8.90 -17.95
CA GLU A 595 -28.56 9.54 -18.88
C GLU A 595 -27.86 10.27 -20.04
N VAL A 596 -26.81 11.05 -19.73
CA VAL A 596 -26.02 11.75 -20.75
C VAL A 596 -25.28 10.76 -21.65
N ALA A 597 -24.74 9.68 -21.09
CA ALA A 597 -24.04 8.64 -21.86
C ALA A 597 -25.00 7.90 -22.81
N VAL A 598 -26.20 7.58 -22.33
CA VAL A 598 -27.29 6.97 -23.12
C VAL A 598 -27.70 7.86 -24.29
N ASP A 599 -27.88 9.17 -24.06
CA ASP A 599 -28.28 10.13 -25.09
C ASP A 599 -27.25 10.22 -26.24
N ASN A 600 -25.98 9.84 -26.00
CA ASN A 600 -24.88 9.87 -26.96
C ASN A 600 -24.48 8.48 -27.53
N ALA A 601 -25.13 7.39 -27.11
CA ALA A 601 -24.71 6.03 -27.44
C ALA A 601 -25.21 5.51 -28.81
N ASN A 602 -24.43 4.60 -29.41
CA ASN A 602 -24.81 3.95 -30.68
C ASN A 602 -25.85 2.84 -30.47
N LYS A 603 -26.66 2.56 -31.51
CA LYS A 603 -27.78 1.59 -31.46
C LYS A 603 -27.42 0.19 -30.91
N ASN A 604 -26.20 -0.30 -31.16
CA ASN A 604 -25.77 -1.63 -30.74
C ASN A 604 -25.40 -1.71 -29.24
N GLN A 605 -24.99 -0.59 -28.63
CA GLN A 605 -24.65 -0.54 -27.18
C GLN A 605 -25.92 -0.43 -26.32
N LEU A 606 -26.99 0.15 -26.87
CA LEU A 606 -28.22 0.42 -26.12
C LEU A 606 -29.01 -0.83 -25.71
N VAL A 607 -28.88 -1.95 -26.45
CA VAL A 607 -29.64 -3.18 -26.16
C VAL A 607 -29.27 -3.73 -24.78
N GLU A 608 -28.00 -4.08 -24.57
CA GLU A 608 -27.50 -4.67 -23.34
C GLU A 608 -27.65 -3.71 -22.14
N ILE A 609 -27.52 -2.41 -22.39
CA ILE A 609 -27.62 -1.40 -21.34
C ILE A 609 -29.07 -1.22 -20.90
N TYR A 610 -30.03 -1.11 -21.83
CA TYR A 610 -31.43 -1.05 -21.43
C TYR A 610 -31.90 -2.36 -20.79
N PHE A 611 -31.34 -3.52 -21.16
CA PHE A 611 -31.57 -4.76 -20.41
C PHE A 611 -31.15 -4.67 -18.95
N ASN A 612 -29.95 -4.13 -18.68
CA ASN A 612 -29.48 -3.94 -17.31
C ASN A 612 -30.28 -2.87 -16.56
N ILE A 613 -30.72 -1.80 -17.24
CA ILE A 613 -31.57 -0.75 -16.63
C ILE A 613 -32.93 -1.29 -16.22
N ILE A 614 -33.61 -2.08 -17.09
CA ILE A 614 -34.93 -2.65 -16.76
C ILE A 614 -34.86 -3.72 -15.67
N GLN A 615 -33.68 -4.19 -15.26
CA GLN A 615 -33.56 -5.05 -14.08
C GLN A 615 -33.65 -4.25 -12.78
N LEU A 616 -33.38 -2.95 -12.79
CA LEU A 616 -33.36 -2.13 -11.59
C LEU A 616 -34.76 -1.62 -11.25
N SER A 617 -35.17 -1.76 -10.00
CA SER A 617 -36.47 -1.27 -9.53
C SER A 617 -36.40 -0.70 -8.12
N THR A 618 -37.21 0.33 -7.86
CA THR A 618 -37.55 0.77 -6.50
C THR A 618 -38.77 -0.02 -6.00
N SER A 619 -39.09 0.03 -4.70
CA SER A 619 -40.15 -0.75 -4.06
C SER A 619 -41.60 -0.38 -4.45
N ASN A 620 -41.82 0.36 -5.55
CA ASN A 620 -43.14 0.85 -5.96
C ASN A 620 -43.97 -0.24 -6.67
N TYR A 621 -45.02 -0.73 -6.00
CA TYR A 621 -45.81 -1.89 -6.44
C TYR A 621 -46.41 -1.78 -7.84
N LYS A 622 -46.88 -0.60 -8.28
CA LYS A 622 -47.56 -0.44 -9.58
C LYS A 622 -46.62 -0.46 -10.78
N GLU A 623 -45.47 0.18 -10.67
CA GLU A 623 -44.44 0.21 -11.73
C GLU A 623 -43.77 -1.17 -11.86
N ILE A 624 -43.60 -1.88 -10.74
CA ILE A 624 -43.08 -3.25 -10.72
C ILE A 624 -43.94 -4.22 -11.54
N GLU A 625 -45.28 -4.11 -11.51
CA GLU A 625 -46.14 -5.04 -12.25
C GLU A 625 -46.00 -4.87 -13.77
N GLN A 626 -45.91 -3.63 -14.23
CA GLN A 626 -45.64 -3.32 -15.64
C GLN A 626 -44.25 -3.80 -16.05
N GLN A 627 -43.24 -3.52 -15.24
CA GLN A 627 -41.85 -3.94 -15.45
C GLN A 627 -41.72 -5.47 -15.51
N LYS A 628 -42.36 -6.20 -14.59
CA LYS A 628 -42.38 -7.68 -14.58
C LYS A 628 -42.94 -8.25 -15.87
N LYS A 629 -44.04 -7.69 -16.39
CA LYS A 629 -44.61 -8.14 -17.68
C LYS A 629 -43.69 -7.85 -18.85
N ILE A 630 -43.06 -6.66 -18.90
CA ILE A 630 -42.09 -6.34 -19.96
C ILE A 630 -40.90 -7.31 -19.90
N ILE A 631 -40.41 -7.60 -18.70
CA ILE A 631 -39.35 -8.59 -18.46
C ILE A 631 -39.79 -9.96 -18.94
N GLU A 632 -40.99 -10.44 -18.58
CA GLU A 632 -41.53 -11.72 -19.02
C GLU A 632 -41.55 -11.85 -20.56
N PHE A 633 -42.03 -10.82 -21.25
CA PHE A 633 -42.03 -10.79 -22.72
C PHE A 633 -40.61 -10.76 -23.29
N ALA A 634 -39.71 -9.99 -22.68
CA ALA A 634 -38.32 -9.90 -23.09
C ALA A 634 -37.60 -11.24 -22.89
N SER A 635 -37.75 -11.89 -21.74
CA SER A 635 -37.15 -13.19 -21.44
C SER A 635 -37.60 -14.26 -22.44
N ALA A 636 -38.87 -14.26 -22.84
CA ALA A 636 -39.40 -15.20 -23.84
C ALA A 636 -38.75 -15.01 -25.23
N ILE A 637 -38.51 -13.76 -25.67
CA ILE A 637 -37.99 -13.47 -27.02
C ILE A 637 -36.47 -13.47 -27.07
N PHE A 638 -35.79 -12.97 -26.05
CA PHE A 638 -34.33 -12.87 -26.03
C PHE A 638 -33.66 -14.08 -25.39
N LYS A 639 -34.43 -15.01 -24.79
CA LYS A 639 -33.94 -16.21 -24.09
C LYS A 639 -32.94 -15.87 -22.99
N THR A 640 -33.17 -14.75 -22.31
CA THR A 640 -32.35 -14.26 -21.21
C THR A 640 -33.15 -14.37 -19.92
N ASP A 641 -32.56 -14.92 -18.87
CA ASP A 641 -33.16 -14.86 -17.54
C ASP A 641 -32.88 -13.47 -16.94
N ILE A 642 -33.95 -12.74 -16.64
CA ILE A 642 -33.89 -11.33 -16.24
C ILE A 642 -34.56 -11.23 -14.88
N THR A 643 -33.76 -11.07 -13.83
CA THR A 643 -34.24 -10.91 -12.45
C THR A 643 -34.22 -9.46 -12.02
N ILE A 644 -35.26 -9.03 -11.29
CA ILE A 644 -35.32 -7.67 -10.73
C ILE A 644 -34.35 -7.54 -9.56
N LYS A 645 -33.51 -6.51 -9.59
CA LYS A 645 -32.64 -6.06 -8.51
C LYS A 645 -33.25 -4.81 -7.86
N TYR A 646 -33.39 -4.85 -6.54
CA TYR A 646 -33.97 -3.76 -5.77
C TYR A 646 -32.90 -2.74 -5.38
N VAL A 647 -33.14 -1.48 -5.72
CA VAL A 647 -32.22 -0.36 -5.47
C VAL A 647 -32.97 0.83 -4.87
N GLU A 648 -32.25 1.74 -4.21
CA GLU A 648 -32.85 2.87 -3.47
C GLU A 648 -33.50 3.92 -4.37
N ILE A 649 -32.88 4.21 -5.53
CA ILE A 649 -33.33 5.22 -6.50
C ILE A 649 -33.08 4.71 -7.90
N VAL A 650 -34.00 4.95 -8.85
CA VAL A 650 -33.84 4.68 -10.30
C VAL A 650 -34.25 5.94 -11.06
N SER A 651 -33.68 6.18 -12.24
CA SER A 651 -34.15 7.25 -13.12
C SER A 651 -35.39 6.81 -13.91
N ASP A 652 -36.52 7.50 -13.67
CA ASP A 652 -37.77 7.28 -14.41
C ASP A 652 -37.56 7.47 -15.92
N LYS A 653 -36.77 8.47 -16.33
CA LYS A 653 -36.44 8.74 -17.73
C LYS A 653 -35.71 7.55 -18.37
N LEU A 654 -34.70 7.00 -17.69
CA LEU A 654 -33.96 5.83 -18.18
C LEU A 654 -34.86 4.59 -18.26
N LEU A 655 -35.71 4.40 -17.26
CA LEU A 655 -36.60 3.25 -17.16
C LEU A 655 -37.69 3.28 -18.26
N GLU A 656 -38.35 4.43 -18.47
CA GLU A 656 -39.32 4.64 -19.55
C GLU A 656 -38.69 4.45 -20.94
N ASN A 657 -37.49 5.01 -21.16
CA ASN A 657 -36.75 4.81 -22.40
C ASN A 657 -36.37 3.35 -22.62
N GLY A 658 -35.95 2.66 -21.55
CA GLY A 658 -35.67 1.22 -21.56
C GLY A 658 -36.89 0.40 -21.94
N PHE A 659 -38.03 0.64 -21.29
CA PHE A 659 -39.30 -0.03 -21.62
C PHE A 659 -39.68 0.17 -23.08
N LYS A 660 -39.64 1.41 -23.58
CA LYS A 660 -39.96 1.70 -24.98
C LYS A 660 -39.01 1.02 -25.95
N TYR A 661 -37.71 1.00 -25.65
CA TYR A 661 -36.70 0.37 -26.49
C TYR A 661 -36.88 -1.15 -26.56
N ILE A 662 -37.05 -1.79 -25.40
CA ILE A 662 -37.24 -3.25 -25.30
C ILE A 662 -38.55 -3.67 -25.97
N MET A 663 -39.66 -2.97 -25.72
CA MET A 663 -40.94 -3.24 -26.39
C MET A 663 -40.84 -3.10 -27.92
N THR A 664 -40.13 -2.08 -28.40
CA THR A 664 -39.88 -1.89 -29.84
C THR A 664 -39.02 -3.03 -30.40
N SER A 665 -38.00 -3.46 -29.66
CA SER A 665 -37.12 -4.56 -30.07
C SER A 665 -37.88 -5.88 -30.13
N ILE A 666 -38.72 -6.19 -29.15
CA ILE A 666 -39.60 -7.36 -29.15
C ILE A 666 -40.51 -7.35 -30.39
N ALA A 667 -41.20 -6.24 -30.66
CA ALA A 667 -42.08 -6.12 -31.82
C ALA A 667 -41.31 -6.27 -33.15
N ASP A 668 -40.11 -5.69 -33.22
CA ASP A 668 -39.25 -5.79 -34.39
C ASP A 668 -38.82 -7.26 -34.64
N TYR A 669 -38.45 -8.01 -33.59
CA TYR A 669 -38.12 -9.45 -33.67
C TYR A 669 -39.32 -10.32 -34.06
N ILE A 670 -40.50 -10.06 -33.48
CA ILE A 670 -41.76 -10.73 -33.88
C ILE A 670 -41.99 -10.54 -35.38
N SER A 671 -41.84 -9.30 -35.87
CA SER A 671 -42.03 -9.00 -37.28
C SER A 671 -41.04 -9.74 -38.20
N GLU A 672 -39.77 -9.83 -37.79
CA GLU A 672 -38.73 -10.55 -38.52
C GLU A 672 -39.01 -12.04 -38.68
N CYS A 673 -39.76 -12.65 -37.76
CA CYS A 673 -40.21 -14.04 -37.84
C CYS A 673 -41.23 -14.28 -38.98
N LYS A 674 -41.90 -13.22 -39.49
CA LYS A 674 -42.88 -13.21 -40.60
C LYS A 674 -44.17 -14.01 -40.38
N SER A 675 -44.18 -15.01 -39.53
CA SER A 675 -45.34 -15.86 -39.24
C SER A 675 -45.29 -16.43 -37.83
N ILE A 676 -46.45 -16.79 -37.29
CA ILE A 676 -46.62 -17.37 -35.97
C ILE A 676 -45.86 -18.69 -35.83
N ASP A 677 -45.86 -19.55 -36.86
CA ASP A 677 -45.15 -20.84 -36.83
C ASP A 677 -43.66 -20.66 -36.56
N LYS A 678 -43.04 -19.70 -37.23
CA LYS A 678 -41.62 -19.38 -37.07
C LYS A 678 -41.31 -18.74 -35.73
N LEU A 679 -42.25 -17.96 -35.20
CA LEU A 679 -42.11 -17.38 -33.86
C LEU A 679 -42.24 -18.47 -32.79
N ALA A 680 -43.20 -19.38 -32.94
CA ALA A 680 -43.42 -20.53 -32.07
C ALA A 680 -42.20 -21.48 -32.08
N ASP A 681 -41.66 -21.80 -33.26
CA ASP A 681 -40.41 -22.56 -33.43
C ASP A 681 -39.23 -21.87 -32.74
N TYR A 682 -39.16 -20.53 -32.83
CA TYR A 682 -38.08 -19.77 -32.24
C TYR A 682 -38.17 -19.74 -30.71
N VAL A 683 -39.34 -19.49 -30.14
CA VAL A 683 -39.57 -19.44 -28.69
C VAL A 683 -39.58 -20.84 -28.07
N GLY A 684 -39.96 -21.87 -28.82
CA GLY A 684 -40.01 -23.26 -28.36
C GLY A 684 -41.34 -23.65 -27.70
N ILE A 685 -42.46 -23.02 -28.08
CA ILE A 685 -43.80 -23.30 -27.56
C ILE A 685 -44.77 -23.66 -28.69
N GLU A 686 -45.83 -24.42 -28.39
CA GLU A 686 -46.82 -24.78 -29.41
C GLU A 686 -47.52 -23.56 -30.00
N ASN A 687 -47.87 -23.63 -31.29
CA ASN A 687 -48.53 -22.56 -32.04
C ASN A 687 -49.76 -21.96 -31.34
N LYS A 688 -50.57 -22.79 -30.68
CA LYS A 688 -51.77 -22.33 -29.96
C LYS A 688 -51.38 -21.45 -28.76
N HIS A 689 -50.42 -21.90 -27.96
CA HIS A 689 -49.90 -21.12 -26.83
C HIS A 689 -49.12 -19.87 -27.27
N MET A 690 -48.46 -19.92 -28.44
CA MET A 690 -47.81 -18.76 -29.05
C MET A 690 -48.82 -17.69 -29.48
N LEU A 691 -49.98 -18.08 -30.00
CA LEU A 691 -51.07 -17.14 -30.31
C LEU A 691 -51.62 -16.50 -29.04
N ASP A 692 -51.82 -17.28 -27.97
CA ASP A 692 -52.25 -16.76 -26.66
C ASP A 692 -51.23 -15.76 -26.10
N TRP A 693 -49.94 -16.09 -26.14
CA TRP A 693 -48.85 -15.19 -25.72
C TRP A 693 -48.81 -13.91 -26.55
N LEU A 694 -48.95 -14.01 -27.88
CA LEU A 694 -48.92 -12.85 -28.78
C LEU A 694 -50.15 -11.97 -28.56
N SER A 695 -51.31 -12.56 -28.29
CA SER A 695 -52.52 -11.84 -27.91
C SER A 695 -52.30 -11.06 -26.61
N ASN A 696 -51.76 -11.71 -25.57
CA ASN A 696 -51.39 -11.05 -24.31
C ASN A 696 -50.39 -9.91 -24.52
N PHE A 697 -49.38 -10.07 -25.38
CA PHE A 697 -48.42 -9.03 -25.72
C PHE A 697 -49.09 -7.83 -26.42
N ILE A 698 -49.97 -8.09 -27.40
CA ILE A 698 -50.69 -7.05 -28.14
C ILE A 698 -51.64 -6.28 -27.22
N GLU A 699 -52.41 -6.98 -26.40
CA GLU A 699 -53.30 -6.37 -25.41
C GLU A 699 -52.52 -5.51 -24.42
N PHE A 700 -51.40 -6.02 -23.90
CA PHE A 700 -50.52 -5.28 -23.02
C PHE A 700 -49.94 -4.03 -23.69
N ALA A 701 -49.47 -4.15 -24.94
CA ALA A 701 -48.93 -3.04 -25.71
C ALA A 701 -49.97 -1.93 -25.92
N VAL A 702 -51.22 -2.28 -26.23
CA VAL A 702 -52.32 -1.30 -26.38
C VAL A 702 -52.68 -0.65 -25.05
N ALA A 703 -52.81 -1.44 -23.98
CA ALA A 703 -53.20 -0.94 -22.67
C ALA A 703 -52.16 0.01 -22.04
N ASN A 704 -50.88 -0.14 -22.37
CA ASN A 704 -49.76 0.62 -21.78
C ASN A 704 -49.17 1.67 -22.74
N GLY A 705 -49.87 2.05 -23.80
CA GLY A 705 -49.48 3.18 -24.67
C GLY A 705 -48.45 2.86 -25.77
N TYR A 706 -48.15 1.57 -26.01
CA TYR A 706 -47.28 1.08 -27.10
C TYR A 706 -48.07 0.65 -28.35
N GLY A 707 -49.32 1.12 -28.51
CA GLY A 707 -50.18 0.76 -29.63
C GLY A 707 -49.61 1.14 -31.01
N ASN A 708 -48.71 2.13 -31.07
CA ASN A 708 -48.00 2.52 -32.29
C ASN A 708 -47.15 1.39 -32.90
N LEU A 709 -46.70 0.41 -32.10
CA LEU A 709 -45.96 -0.75 -32.58
C LEU A 709 -46.80 -1.61 -33.53
N ILE A 710 -48.11 -1.65 -33.30
CA ILE A 710 -49.08 -2.44 -34.08
C ILE A 710 -49.48 -1.73 -35.39
N GLU A 711 -49.33 -0.40 -35.44
CA GLU A 711 -49.71 0.43 -36.59
C GLU A 711 -48.58 0.60 -37.62
N LYS A 712 -47.39 0.08 -37.30
CA LYS A 712 -46.17 0.24 -38.11
C LYS A 712 -46.23 -0.60 -39.39
N SER A 713 -46.55 0.04 -40.51
CA SER A 713 -46.69 -0.64 -41.82
C SER A 713 -45.40 -1.33 -42.32
N THR A 714 -44.23 -0.87 -41.88
CA THR A 714 -42.93 -1.46 -42.28
C THR A 714 -42.56 -2.72 -41.51
N LYS A 715 -43.18 -2.96 -40.34
CA LYS A 715 -42.86 -4.07 -39.44
C LYS A 715 -44.16 -4.67 -38.86
N PRO A 716 -44.91 -5.44 -39.67
CA PRO A 716 -46.16 -6.03 -39.24
C PRO A 716 -45.94 -7.14 -38.19
N ILE A 717 -46.80 -7.17 -37.17
CA ILE A 717 -46.80 -8.18 -36.10
C ILE A 717 -48.16 -8.87 -35.92
N LEU A 718 -49.19 -8.47 -36.67
CA LEU A 718 -50.54 -9.00 -36.53
C LEU A 718 -50.73 -10.24 -37.44
N PRO A 719 -50.98 -11.43 -36.88
CA PRO A 719 -51.21 -12.62 -37.69
C PRO A 719 -52.61 -12.60 -38.32
N ASN A 720 -52.67 -12.97 -39.59
CA ASN A 720 -53.92 -13.38 -40.21
C ASN A 720 -54.31 -14.82 -39.77
N GLN A 721 -55.48 -15.31 -40.18
CA GLN A 721 -55.94 -16.67 -39.86
C GLN A 721 -55.09 -17.80 -40.49
N ASN A 722 -54.17 -17.48 -41.39
CA ASN A 722 -53.15 -18.41 -41.87
C ASN A 722 -51.82 -18.31 -41.08
N GLY A 723 -51.78 -17.53 -40.01
CA GLY A 723 -50.61 -17.36 -39.15
C GLY A 723 -49.52 -16.44 -39.72
N VAL A 724 -49.76 -15.70 -40.81
CA VAL A 724 -48.76 -14.79 -41.42
C VAL A 724 -48.92 -13.38 -40.87
N PHE A 725 -47.83 -12.73 -40.46
CA PHE A 725 -47.85 -11.36 -39.97
C PHE A 725 -48.07 -10.37 -41.11
N VAL A 726 -49.13 -9.57 -40.99
CA VAL A 726 -49.56 -8.60 -42.00
C VAL A 726 -49.87 -7.25 -41.35
N VAL A 727 -49.86 -6.20 -42.16
CA VAL A 727 -50.17 -4.85 -41.70
C VAL A 727 -51.65 -4.74 -41.32
N LYS A 728 -51.94 -3.96 -40.28
CA LYS A 728 -53.30 -3.72 -39.76
C LYS A 728 -54.29 -3.32 -40.88
N ASP A 729 -53.84 -2.51 -41.84
CA ASP A 729 -54.66 -2.04 -42.97
C ASP A 729 -55.02 -3.12 -43.99
N ASN A 730 -54.44 -4.33 -43.91
CA ASN A 730 -54.79 -5.45 -44.78
C ASN A 730 -55.69 -6.48 -44.08
N LEU A 731 -56.06 -6.23 -42.83
CA LEU A 731 -56.85 -7.13 -41.99
C LEU A 731 -58.31 -6.68 -41.86
N PHE A 732 -59.17 -7.68 -41.72
CA PHE A 732 -60.60 -7.57 -41.44
C PHE A 732 -60.92 -8.43 -40.22
N LEU A 733 -61.94 -8.04 -39.45
CA LEU A 733 -62.51 -8.86 -38.39
C LEU A 733 -63.42 -9.94 -38.99
N ASP A 734 -63.32 -11.13 -38.42
CA ASP A 734 -64.14 -12.29 -38.76
C ASP A 734 -65.44 -12.26 -37.94
N ASP A 735 -66.57 -11.96 -38.58
CA ASP A 735 -67.91 -11.92 -37.96
C ASP A 735 -68.55 -13.32 -37.97
N GLU A 736 -67.88 -14.26 -37.31
CA GLU A 736 -68.28 -15.67 -37.19
C GLU A 736 -68.53 -16.36 -38.54
N ILE A 737 -67.68 -16.11 -39.54
CA ILE A 737 -67.79 -16.76 -40.84
C ILE A 737 -67.61 -18.27 -40.66
N ASP A 738 -68.51 -19.05 -41.26
CA ASP A 738 -68.48 -20.52 -41.20
C ASP A 738 -67.19 -21.07 -41.83
N ASP A 739 -66.46 -21.91 -41.08
CA ASP A 739 -65.17 -22.44 -41.53
C ASP A 739 -65.29 -23.33 -42.79
N THR A 740 -66.45 -23.97 -42.98
CA THR A 740 -66.77 -24.70 -44.21
C THR A 740 -66.85 -23.75 -45.41
N LEU A 741 -67.46 -22.57 -45.25
CA LEU A 741 -67.52 -21.56 -46.31
C LEU A 741 -66.13 -20.99 -46.62
N LYS A 742 -65.28 -20.78 -45.63
CA LYS A 742 -63.89 -20.36 -45.86
C LYS A 742 -63.09 -21.40 -46.64
N ASP A 743 -63.27 -22.69 -46.33
CA ASP A 743 -62.62 -23.79 -47.05
C ASP A 743 -63.09 -23.88 -48.50
N LEU A 744 -64.39 -23.72 -48.72
CA LEU A 744 -64.99 -23.69 -50.05
C LEU A 744 -64.53 -22.46 -50.85
N ALA A 745 -64.43 -21.29 -50.24
CA ALA A 745 -63.90 -20.07 -50.86
C ALA A 745 -62.42 -20.25 -51.24
N LYS A 746 -61.61 -20.84 -50.36
CA LYS A 746 -60.20 -21.15 -50.64
C LYS A 746 -60.07 -22.10 -51.84
N PHE A 747 -60.91 -23.14 -51.88
CA PHE A 747 -60.97 -24.06 -53.03
C PHE A 747 -61.43 -23.36 -54.31
N ALA A 748 -62.31 -22.36 -54.20
CA ALA A 748 -62.73 -21.49 -55.30
C ALA A 748 -61.65 -20.49 -55.77
N GLY A 749 -60.46 -20.50 -55.13
CA GLY A 749 -59.32 -19.64 -55.45
C GLY A 749 -59.24 -18.36 -54.61
N TYR A 750 -60.14 -18.18 -53.63
CA TYR A 750 -60.17 -17.03 -52.74
C TYR A 750 -59.93 -17.41 -51.28
N ASP A 751 -58.69 -17.28 -50.82
CA ASP A 751 -58.32 -17.59 -49.44
C ASP A 751 -58.57 -16.41 -48.50
N VAL A 752 -59.82 -16.26 -48.04
CA VAL A 752 -60.23 -15.17 -47.13
C VAL A 752 -59.41 -15.13 -45.84
N ARG A 753 -58.87 -16.27 -45.38
CA ARG A 753 -58.02 -16.36 -44.17
C ARG A 753 -56.73 -15.54 -44.27
N LYS A 754 -56.31 -15.14 -45.48
CA LYS A 754 -55.18 -14.22 -45.70
C LYS A 754 -55.46 -12.78 -45.25
N GLU A 755 -56.74 -12.40 -45.22
CA GLU A 755 -57.22 -11.05 -44.94
C GLU A 755 -57.95 -10.94 -43.59
N LEU A 756 -58.23 -12.06 -42.91
CA LEU A 756 -58.89 -12.06 -41.61
C LEU A 756 -57.86 -12.08 -40.48
N LEU A 757 -58.06 -11.26 -39.44
CA LEU A 757 -57.27 -11.31 -38.20
C LEU A 757 -57.50 -12.67 -37.50
N ALA A 758 -56.44 -13.21 -36.88
CA ALA A 758 -56.56 -14.39 -36.02
C ALA A 758 -57.65 -14.17 -34.95
N LYS A 759 -58.50 -15.19 -34.72
CA LYS A 759 -59.69 -15.07 -33.87
C LYS A 759 -59.35 -14.78 -32.40
N GLU A 760 -58.15 -15.18 -32.00
CA GLU A 760 -57.59 -15.07 -30.65
C GLU A 760 -57.11 -13.65 -30.32
N ILE A 761 -56.97 -12.77 -31.31
CA ILE A 761 -56.49 -11.39 -31.11
C ILE A 761 -57.66 -10.43 -31.16
N TYR A 762 -57.90 -9.75 -30.04
CA TYR A 762 -58.97 -8.77 -29.95
C TYR A 762 -58.47 -7.36 -30.30
N LEU A 763 -58.91 -6.83 -31.44
CA LEU A 763 -58.65 -5.46 -31.87
C LEU A 763 -59.93 -4.79 -32.35
N LYS A 764 -60.14 -3.54 -31.92
CA LYS A 764 -61.23 -2.71 -32.47
C LYS A 764 -60.79 -2.14 -33.82
N LEU A 765 -61.34 -2.68 -34.91
CA LEU A 765 -61.25 -2.11 -36.25
C LEU A 765 -62.53 -1.32 -36.59
N PRO A 766 -62.49 -0.35 -37.52
CA PRO A 766 -63.69 0.40 -37.91
C PRO A 766 -64.74 -0.53 -38.56
N GLU A 767 -66.02 -0.16 -38.51
CA GLU A 767 -67.14 -1.01 -38.97
C GLU A 767 -67.04 -1.47 -40.44
N ASN A 768 -66.32 -0.71 -41.29
CA ASN A 768 -66.07 -1.08 -42.69
C ASN A 768 -64.98 -2.14 -42.88
N ARG A 769 -64.40 -2.68 -41.80
CA ARG A 769 -63.36 -3.72 -41.78
C ARG A 769 -63.86 -5.02 -41.16
N ILE A 770 -65.09 -5.39 -41.45
CA ILE A 770 -65.72 -6.63 -41.01
C ILE A 770 -66.11 -7.44 -42.25
N LYS A 771 -65.82 -8.74 -42.26
CA LYS A 771 -66.28 -9.67 -43.28
C LYS A 771 -67.27 -10.68 -42.71
N ARG A 772 -68.24 -11.07 -43.53
CA ARG A 772 -69.34 -11.98 -43.19
C ARG A 772 -69.47 -13.10 -44.21
N ASP A 773 -70.34 -14.07 -43.90
CA ASP A 773 -70.64 -15.19 -44.80
C ASP A 773 -71.08 -14.70 -46.21
N GLU A 774 -71.81 -13.58 -46.29
CA GLU A 774 -72.27 -12.98 -47.55
C GLU A 774 -71.12 -12.61 -48.50
N ASP A 775 -69.97 -12.22 -47.97
CA ASP A 775 -68.83 -11.77 -48.78
C ASP A 775 -68.16 -12.93 -49.54
N LEU A 776 -68.32 -14.17 -49.07
CA LEU A 776 -67.78 -15.38 -49.70
C LEU A 776 -68.72 -15.99 -50.74
N SER A 777 -70.01 -15.69 -50.64
CA SER A 777 -71.08 -16.29 -51.43
C SER A 777 -70.87 -16.17 -52.94
N LEU A 778 -70.44 -15.00 -53.38
CA LEU A 778 -70.27 -14.67 -54.79
C LEU A 778 -69.16 -15.53 -55.42
N CYS A 779 -68.03 -15.66 -54.72
CA CYS A 779 -66.88 -16.43 -55.19
C CYS A 779 -67.24 -17.91 -55.33
N ILE A 780 -67.84 -18.49 -54.30
CA ILE A 780 -68.25 -19.90 -54.26
C ILE A 780 -69.31 -20.16 -55.35
N THR A 781 -70.29 -19.26 -55.52
CA THR A 781 -71.33 -19.37 -56.55
C THR A 781 -70.76 -19.35 -57.97
N GLN A 782 -69.80 -18.47 -58.24
CA GLN A 782 -69.14 -18.40 -59.54
C GLN A 782 -68.30 -19.65 -59.82
N TYR A 783 -67.64 -20.20 -58.81
CA TYR A 783 -66.87 -21.43 -58.94
C TYR A 783 -67.74 -22.63 -59.29
N VAL A 784 -68.88 -22.79 -58.60
CA VAL A 784 -69.86 -23.85 -58.89
C VAL A 784 -70.38 -23.74 -60.33
N LYS A 785 -70.72 -22.53 -60.78
CA LYS A 785 -71.18 -22.29 -62.16
C LYS A 785 -70.13 -22.67 -63.21
N LYS A 786 -68.85 -22.40 -62.94
CA LYS A 786 -67.73 -22.64 -63.86
C LYS A 786 -67.38 -24.13 -63.98
N HIS A 787 -67.61 -24.93 -62.93
CA HIS A 787 -67.19 -26.34 -62.87
C HIS A 787 -68.37 -27.33 -62.79
N LYS A 788 -69.59 -26.89 -63.09
CA LYS A 788 -70.78 -27.76 -63.16
C LYS A 788 -70.55 -28.90 -64.17
N GLY A 789 -70.77 -30.14 -63.75
CA GLY A 789 -70.53 -31.34 -64.57
C GLY A 789 -69.06 -31.77 -64.68
N SER A 790 -68.17 -31.25 -63.84
CA SER A 790 -66.77 -31.70 -63.77
C SER A 790 -66.66 -33.12 -63.23
N ASP A 791 -65.83 -33.95 -63.87
CA ASP A 791 -65.50 -35.31 -63.42
C ASP A 791 -64.30 -35.36 -62.45
N LEU A 792 -63.75 -34.20 -62.07
CA LEU A 792 -62.67 -34.12 -61.09
C LEU A 792 -63.18 -34.45 -59.68
N GLU A 793 -62.62 -35.49 -59.07
CA GLU A 793 -62.98 -36.01 -57.74
C GLU A 793 -62.97 -34.91 -56.66
N GLU A 794 -62.04 -33.96 -56.76
CA GLU A 794 -61.88 -32.84 -55.82
C GLU A 794 -63.01 -31.82 -55.92
N VAL A 795 -63.49 -31.54 -57.14
CA VAL A 795 -64.65 -30.67 -57.38
C VAL A 795 -65.93 -31.32 -56.88
N LYS A 796 -66.08 -32.64 -57.08
CA LYS A 796 -67.22 -33.40 -56.56
C LYS A 796 -67.27 -33.37 -55.03
N LYS A 797 -66.14 -33.61 -54.35
CA LYS A 797 -66.04 -33.46 -52.89
C LYS A 797 -66.40 -32.06 -52.40
N CYS A 798 -65.97 -31.02 -53.10
CA CYS A 798 -66.30 -29.63 -52.80
C CYS A 798 -67.82 -29.37 -52.93
N PHE A 799 -68.44 -29.85 -54.01
CA PHE A 799 -69.88 -29.71 -54.23
C PHE A 799 -70.69 -30.51 -53.21
N SER A 800 -70.26 -31.72 -52.85
CA SER A 800 -70.88 -32.52 -51.78
C SER A 800 -70.80 -31.80 -50.43
N LYS A 801 -69.66 -31.21 -50.08
CA LYS A 801 -69.52 -30.43 -48.84
C LYS A 801 -70.42 -29.19 -48.82
N LEU A 802 -70.46 -28.44 -49.92
CA LEU A 802 -71.35 -27.28 -50.05
C LEU A 802 -72.82 -27.69 -49.99
N LEU A 803 -73.19 -28.81 -50.60
CA LEU A 803 -74.54 -29.35 -50.58
C LEU A 803 -74.98 -29.81 -49.18
N LEU A 804 -74.11 -30.51 -48.46
CA LEU A 804 -74.35 -30.89 -47.06
C LEU A 804 -74.51 -29.63 -46.21
N TRP A 805 -73.61 -28.66 -46.35
CA TRP A 805 -73.69 -27.40 -45.63
C TRP A 805 -74.98 -26.62 -45.92
N ILE A 806 -75.42 -26.56 -47.18
CA ILE A 806 -76.69 -25.92 -47.58
C ILE A 806 -77.90 -26.60 -46.94
N ASN A 807 -77.87 -27.92 -46.77
CA ASN A 807 -78.97 -28.67 -46.17
C ASN A 807 -78.96 -28.58 -44.63
N ASP A 808 -77.78 -28.58 -44.02
CA ASP A 808 -77.62 -28.46 -42.57
C ASP A 808 -77.89 -27.01 -42.10
N ASN A 809 -77.76 -26.00 -42.97
CA ASN A 809 -77.93 -24.57 -42.67
C ASN A 809 -78.98 -23.90 -43.57
N ASP A 810 -80.19 -24.48 -43.65
CA ASP A 810 -81.24 -24.12 -44.61
C ASP A 810 -81.59 -22.61 -44.68
N ASP A 811 -81.81 -21.98 -43.52
CA ASP A 811 -82.19 -20.56 -43.45
C ASP A 811 -81.06 -19.59 -43.83
N LYS A 812 -79.81 -19.92 -43.45
CA LYS A 812 -78.62 -19.14 -43.80
C LYS A 812 -78.31 -19.31 -45.30
N ALA A 813 -78.35 -20.54 -45.81
CA ALA A 813 -78.10 -20.84 -47.20
C ALA A 813 -79.09 -20.16 -48.15
N ARG A 814 -80.37 -20.04 -47.77
CA ARG A 814 -81.38 -19.31 -48.55
C ARG A 814 -81.05 -17.82 -48.69
N ARG A 815 -80.46 -17.20 -47.66
CA ARG A 815 -80.09 -15.78 -47.66
C ARG A 815 -78.79 -15.50 -48.42
N ILE A 816 -77.78 -16.34 -48.20
CA ILE A 816 -76.42 -16.11 -48.69
C ILE A 816 -76.21 -16.69 -50.09
N PHE A 817 -76.87 -17.81 -50.42
CA PHE A 817 -76.73 -18.53 -51.68
C PHE A 817 -78.06 -18.65 -52.43
N GLU A 818 -78.85 -17.58 -52.51
CA GLU A 818 -80.18 -17.57 -53.16
C GLU A 818 -80.20 -18.34 -54.49
N GLU A 819 -79.22 -18.10 -55.36
CA GLU A 819 -79.17 -18.77 -56.67
C GLU A 819 -78.77 -20.25 -56.63
N LEU A 820 -77.85 -20.67 -55.75
CA LEU A 820 -77.45 -22.08 -55.65
C LEU A 820 -78.49 -22.90 -54.86
N TYR A 821 -79.21 -22.25 -53.94
CA TYR A 821 -80.28 -22.86 -53.15
C TYR A 821 -81.48 -23.27 -54.03
N ASP A 822 -81.80 -22.46 -55.04
CA ASP A 822 -82.81 -22.84 -56.06
C ASP A 822 -82.28 -23.87 -57.07
N LYS A 823 -80.95 -23.91 -57.26
CA LYS A 823 -80.27 -24.76 -58.23
C LYS A 823 -79.39 -25.82 -57.56
N LYS A 824 -79.86 -26.44 -56.48
CA LYS A 824 -79.12 -27.52 -55.78
C LYS A 824 -78.69 -28.64 -56.72
N TYR A 825 -79.40 -28.84 -57.84
CA TYR A 825 -79.05 -29.78 -58.88
C TYR A 825 -77.69 -29.56 -59.57
N TYR A 826 -77.07 -28.38 -59.41
CA TYR A 826 -75.69 -28.16 -59.86
C TYR A 826 -74.65 -28.90 -59.02
N LEU A 827 -75.03 -29.47 -57.87
CA LEU A 827 -74.14 -30.11 -56.90
C LEU A 827 -74.23 -31.65 -56.87
N TYR A 828 -75.09 -32.30 -57.68
CA TYR A 828 -75.29 -33.76 -57.68
C TYR A 828 -74.66 -34.50 -58.89
N ASP A 829 -74.28 -35.77 -58.69
CA ASP A 829 -73.94 -36.76 -59.72
C ASP A 829 -74.75 -38.05 -59.48
N ASP A 830 -75.62 -38.43 -60.43
CA ASP A 830 -76.51 -39.59 -60.36
C ASP A 830 -75.76 -40.92 -60.12
N LYS A 831 -74.50 -41.01 -60.57
CA LYS A 831 -73.67 -42.23 -60.38
C LYS A 831 -73.16 -42.38 -58.95
N GLU A 832 -72.90 -41.28 -58.25
CA GLU A 832 -72.43 -41.31 -56.86
C GLU A 832 -73.55 -41.69 -55.89
N ILE A 833 -74.78 -41.24 -56.14
CA ILE A 833 -75.95 -41.60 -55.32
C ILE A 833 -76.13 -43.12 -55.30
N ALA A 834 -76.07 -43.77 -56.46
CA ALA A 834 -76.18 -45.22 -56.57
C ALA A 834 -75.03 -45.96 -55.83
N LYS A 835 -73.83 -45.38 -55.82
CA LYS A 835 -72.65 -45.95 -55.12
C LYS A 835 -72.76 -45.78 -53.61
N ASN A 836 -73.26 -44.64 -53.12
CA ASN A 836 -73.45 -44.37 -51.70
C ASN A 836 -74.61 -45.18 -51.11
N ILE A 837 -75.70 -45.39 -51.87
CA ILE A 837 -76.77 -46.34 -51.49
C ILE A 837 -76.20 -47.74 -51.29
N ARG A 838 -75.39 -48.26 -52.23
CA ARG A 838 -74.75 -49.58 -52.08
C ARG A 838 -73.81 -49.66 -50.88
N LYS A 839 -73.09 -48.58 -50.57
CA LYS A 839 -72.22 -48.54 -49.38
C LYS A 839 -73.03 -48.52 -48.08
N ALA A 840 -74.14 -47.78 -48.05
CA ALA A 840 -75.05 -47.75 -46.91
C ALA A 840 -75.66 -49.14 -46.66
N GLU A 841 -76.15 -49.81 -47.72
CA GLU A 841 -76.66 -51.19 -47.61
C GLU A 841 -75.59 -52.18 -47.11
N ALA A 842 -74.36 -52.06 -47.58
CA ALA A 842 -73.24 -52.89 -47.11
C ALA A 842 -72.86 -52.61 -45.65
N PHE A 843 -72.96 -51.34 -45.23
CA PHE A 843 -72.73 -50.91 -43.85
C PHE A 843 -73.82 -51.45 -42.92
N ASP A 844 -75.09 -51.33 -43.30
CA ASP A 844 -76.24 -51.91 -42.58
C ASP A 844 -76.09 -53.43 -42.44
N THR A 845 -75.63 -54.11 -43.50
CA THR A 845 -75.37 -55.57 -43.47
C THR A 845 -74.25 -55.94 -42.49
N LEU A 846 -73.20 -55.13 -42.41
CA LEU A 846 -72.08 -55.29 -41.46
C LEU A 846 -72.53 -55.06 -40.01
N MET A 847 -73.31 -54.00 -39.77
CA MET A 847 -73.91 -53.69 -38.47
C MET A 847 -74.77 -54.86 -37.95
N GLN A 848 -75.58 -55.44 -38.83
CA GLN A 848 -76.44 -56.59 -38.51
C GLN A 848 -75.65 -57.87 -38.19
N LYS A 849 -74.55 -58.14 -38.92
CA LYS A 849 -73.75 -59.37 -38.76
C LYS A 849 -73.06 -59.47 -37.39
N TYR A 850 -72.75 -58.34 -36.77
CA TYR A 850 -72.05 -58.26 -35.49
C TYR A 850 -72.97 -57.82 -34.34
N ASP A 851 -74.29 -57.84 -34.54
CA ASP A 851 -75.33 -57.51 -33.55
C ASP A 851 -75.17 -56.11 -32.92
N ILE A 852 -74.80 -55.14 -33.76
CA ILE A 852 -74.59 -53.75 -33.35
C ILE A 852 -75.84 -52.95 -33.75
N SER A 853 -76.52 -52.36 -32.76
CA SER A 853 -77.84 -51.75 -32.97
C SER A 853 -77.79 -50.38 -33.65
N ASP A 854 -76.68 -49.65 -33.53
CA ASP A 854 -76.49 -48.32 -34.10
C ASP A 854 -74.99 -47.94 -34.09
N PRO A 855 -74.58 -46.90 -34.84
CA PRO A 855 -73.18 -46.47 -34.94
C PRO A 855 -72.54 -46.01 -33.62
N GLU A 856 -73.30 -45.48 -32.65
CA GLU A 856 -72.76 -45.05 -31.35
C GLU A 856 -72.27 -46.26 -30.54
N LYS A 857 -72.99 -47.38 -30.63
CA LYS A 857 -72.58 -48.64 -29.98
C LYS A 857 -71.32 -49.27 -30.61
N LEU A 858 -71.14 -49.09 -31.94
CA LEU A 858 -69.89 -49.46 -32.62
C LEU A 858 -68.74 -48.57 -32.13
N GLU A 859 -69.00 -47.28 -31.97
CA GLU A 859 -68.04 -46.31 -31.42
C GLU A 859 -67.69 -46.63 -29.96
N ASP A 860 -68.66 -47.09 -29.14
CA ASP A 860 -68.43 -47.55 -27.77
C ASP A 860 -67.59 -48.83 -27.68
N ILE A 861 -67.77 -49.78 -28.59
CA ILE A 861 -66.94 -51.01 -28.64
C ILE A 861 -65.50 -50.69 -29.07
N ILE A 862 -65.35 -49.76 -30.01
CA ILE A 862 -64.03 -49.26 -30.43
C ILE A 862 -63.41 -48.41 -29.31
N ARG A 863 -64.19 -47.55 -28.64
CA ARG A 863 -63.76 -46.78 -27.47
C ARG A 863 -63.41 -47.68 -26.30
N GLN A 864 -64.15 -48.73 -25.98
CA GLN A 864 -63.80 -49.62 -24.86
C GLN A 864 -62.50 -50.39 -25.12
N ASN A 865 -62.27 -50.83 -26.37
CA ASN A 865 -60.99 -51.43 -26.74
C ASN A 865 -59.85 -50.40 -26.79
N GLN A 866 -60.14 -49.17 -27.23
CA GLN A 866 -59.17 -48.07 -27.18
C GLN A 866 -58.89 -47.60 -25.75
N ILE A 867 -59.88 -47.57 -24.83
CA ILE A 867 -59.77 -47.17 -23.42
C ILE A 867 -59.01 -48.22 -22.60
N ASN A 868 -59.11 -49.50 -22.94
CA ASN A 868 -58.29 -50.55 -22.33
C ASN A 868 -56.84 -50.57 -22.87
N SER A 869 -56.58 -50.00 -24.06
CA SER A 869 -55.23 -49.69 -24.54
C SER A 869 -54.77 -48.24 -24.25
N ALA A 870 -55.65 -47.37 -23.73
CA ALA A 870 -55.41 -45.95 -23.44
C ALA A 870 -55.51 -45.63 -21.94
N LYS A 871 -55.15 -46.61 -21.10
CA LYS A 871 -54.80 -46.38 -19.68
C LYS A 871 -53.29 -46.49 -19.40
N ALA A 872 -52.47 -46.50 -20.44
CA ALA A 872 -51.04 -46.22 -20.38
C ALA A 872 -50.64 -45.58 -21.70
N PHE A 873 -50.75 -44.25 -21.79
CA PHE A 873 -49.95 -43.34 -22.63
C PHE A 873 -50.63 -41.95 -22.55
N VAL A 874 -50.44 -41.30 -21.42
CA VAL A 874 -50.27 -39.84 -21.41
C VAL A 874 -48.78 -39.67 -21.68
N GLU A 875 -48.42 -39.27 -22.89
CA GLU A 875 -47.07 -38.77 -23.18
C GLU A 875 -46.94 -37.40 -22.51
N THR A 876 -46.67 -37.40 -21.21
CA THR A 876 -45.84 -36.35 -20.64
C THR A 876 -44.42 -36.84 -20.79
N LYS A 877 -43.70 -36.27 -21.76
CA LYS A 877 -42.26 -36.48 -21.88
C LYS A 877 -41.62 -36.10 -20.54
N GLU A 878 -40.85 -37.01 -19.95
CA GLU A 878 -40.17 -36.76 -18.68
C GLU A 878 -39.00 -35.80 -18.88
N GLU A 879 -38.75 -34.91 -17.93
CA GLU A 879 -37.56 -34.05 -17.96
C GLU A 879 -36.29 -34.89 -17.75
N VAL A 880 -35.19 -34.54 -18.44
CA VAL A 880 -33.90 -35.23 -18.25
C VAL A 880 -33.28 -34.75 -16.94
N THR A 881 -33.53 -35.49 -15.86
CA THR A 881 -32.93 -35.25 -14.54
C THR A 881 -31.57 -35.96 -14.39
N GLU A 882 -30.81 -35.64 -13.34
CA GLU A 882 -29.56 -36.34 -13.00
C GLU A 882 -29.74 -37.85 -12.85
N GLU A 883 -30.89 -38.29 -12.31
CA GLU A 883 -31.24 -39.72 -12.19
C GLU A 883 -31.49 -40.36 -13.57
N VAL A 884 -32.11 -39.63 -14.51
CA VAL A 884 -32.34 -40.12 -15.87
C VAL A 884 -31.03 -40.24 -16.65
N LEU A 885 -30.12 -39.26 -16.51
CA LEU A 885 -28.77 -39.33 -17.09
C LEU A 885 -28.00 -40.52 -16.54
N LEU A 886 -28.04 -40.74 -15.23
CA LEU A 886 -27.39 -41.85 -14.55
C LEU A 886 -27.92 -43.21 -15.02
N GLN A 887 -29.25 -43.36 -15.08
CA GLN A 887 -29.89 -44.60 -15.50
C GLN A 887 -29.62 -44.92 -16.98
N CYS A 888 -29.55 -43.92 -17.85
CA CYS A 888 -29.23 -44.10 -19.26
C CYS A 888 -27.72 -44.24 -19.50
N GLY A 889 -26.88 -43.79 -18.57
CA GLY A 889 -25.41 -43.86 -18.62
C GLY A 889 -24.77 -42.71 -19.39
N ILE A 890 -25.48 -41.60 -19.56
CA ILE A 890 -25.06 -40.44 -20.38
C ILE A 890 -24.23 -39.51 -19.50
N ASP A 891 -22.92 -39.45 -19.75
CA ASP A 891 -21.94 -38.73 -18.92
C ASP A 891 -21.36 -37.47 -19.58
N SER A 892 -21.90 -37.06 -20.74
CA SER A 892 -21.48 -35.84 -21.44
C SER A 892 -22.59 -35.27 -22.34
N GLU A 893 -22.50 -33.97 -22.62
CA GLU A 893 -23.45 -33.25 -23.49
C GLU A 893 -23.44 -33.77 -24.94
N ASP A 894 -22.30 -34.26 -25.42
CA ASP A 894 -22.18 -34.87 -26.75
C ASP A 894 -22.96 -36.20 -26.84
N GLU A 895 -22.95 -37.00 -25.78
CA GLU A 895 -23.75 -38.23 -25.71
C GLU A 895 -25.24 -37.95 -25.51
N LEU A 896 -25.60 -36.94 -24.73
CA LEU A 896 -26.99 -36.49 -24.60
C LEU A 896 -27.54 -35.99 -25.95
N SER A 897 -26.71 -35.29 -26.72
CA SER A 897 -27.06 -34.82 -28.07
C SER A 897 -27.28 -35.99 -29.03
N LYS A 898 -26.44 -37.04 -28.97
CA LYS A 898 -26.68 -38.29 -29.71
C LYS A 898 -27.96 -38.96 -29.23
N ALA A 899 -28.30 -38.88 -27.94
CA ALA A 899 -29.50 -39.50 -27.43
C ALA A 899 -30.79 -38.92 -27.97
N PHE A 900 -30.88 -37.59 -28.05
CA PHE A 900 -32.01 -36.92 -28.69
C PHE A 900 -32.07 -37.10 -30.21
N SER A 901 -31.04 -37.65 -30.86
CA SER A 901 -31.14 -38.07 -32.27
C SER A 901 -31.86 -39.41 -32.45
N ASN A 902 -31.98 -40.23 -31.38
CA ASN A 902 -32.80 -41.43 -31.39
C ASN A 902 -34.26 -41.06 -31.11
N LYS A 903 -35.14 -41.35 -32.07
CA LYS A 903 -36.56 -41.02 -32.01
C LYS A 903 -37.25 -41.54 -30.75
N MET A 904 -36.88 -42.72 -30.27
CA MET A 904 -37.49 -43.32 -29.07
C MET A 904 -37.12 -42.57 -27.77
N PHE A 905 -35.94 -41.96 -27.71
CA PHE A 905 -35.52 -41.14 -26.55
C PHE A 905 -36.12 -39.74 -26.64
N ALA A 906 -36.12 -39.14 -27.84
CA ALA A 906 -36.71 -37.83 -28.09
C ALA A 906 -38.23 -37.79 -27.92
N ASP A 907 -38.92 -38.92 -28.15
CA ASP A 907 -40.36 -39.05 -27.94
C ASP A 907 -40.73 -39.23 -26.47
N ASN A 908 -39.80 -39.64 -25.61
CA ASN A 908 -40.05 -39.91 -24.18
C ASN A 908 -39.49 -38.83 -23.22
N PHE A 909 -38.50 -38.03 -23.63
CA PHE A 909 -37.84 -37.04 -22.76
C PHE A 909 -37.81 -35.62 -23.35
N VAL A 910 -37.77 -34.59 -22.50
CA VAL A 910 -37.64 -33.16 -22.89
C VAL A 910 -36.23 -32.64 -22.62
N ARG A 911 -35.64 -31.92 -23.59
CA ARG A 911 -34.29 -31.36 -23.49
C ARG A 911 -34.32 -29.96 -22.87
N GLU A 912 -33.70 -29.78 -21.71
CA GLU A 912 -33.47 -28.44 -21.14
C GLU A 912 -32.20 -27.79 -21.71
N THR A 913 -32.24 -26.47 -21.89
CA THR A 913 -31.11 -25.69 -22.42
C THR A 913 -30.05 -25.44 -21.34
N LYS A 914 -28.97 -26.23 -21.41
CA LYS A 914 -27.76 -26.27 -20.56
C LYS A 914 -27.94 -26.92 -19.18
N GLN A 915 -27.53 -28.18 -19.10
CA GLN A 915 -27.24 -28.82 -17.81
C GLN A 915 -25.89 -28.38 -17.26
N ASP A 916 -25.80 -28.24 -15.93
CA ASP A 916 -24.59 -27.84 -15.22
C ASP A 916 -23.48 -28.90 -15.37
N SER A 917 -22.22 -28.48 -15.53
CA SER A 917 -21.08 -29.39 -15.76
C SER A 917 -20.85 -30.37 -14.60
N SER A 918 -21.39 -30.04 -13.42
CA SER A 918 -21.35 -30.84 -12.19
C SER A 918 -22.21 -32.12 -12.25
N ALA A 919 -23.32 -32.12 -12.97
CA ALA A 919 -24.22 -33.27 -13.13
C ALA A 919 -23.57 -34.40 -13.94
N TYR A 920 -22.86 -34.04 -15.02
CA TYR A 920 -22.12 -34.99 -15.85
C TYR A 920 -20.91 -35.59 -15.12
N GLU A 921 -20.20 -34.77 -14.32
CA GLU A 921 -19.14 -35.27 -13.44
C GLU A 921 -19.67 -36.27 -12.40
N TYR A 922 -20.84 -36.00 -11.82
CA TYR A 922 -21.51 -36.91 -10.89
C TYR A 922 -21.87 -38.26 -11.54
N VAL A 923 -22.47 -38.24 -12.74
CA VAL A 923 -22.82 -39.47 -13.48
C VAL A 923 -21.57 -40.27 -13.85
N SER A 924 -20.53 -39.61 -14.35
CA SER A 924 -19.25 -40.25 -14.71
C SER A 924 -18.60 -40.92 -13.49
N GLN A 925 -18.65 -40.29 -12.32
CA GLN A 925 -18.14 -40.85 -11.07
C GLN A 925 -18.90 -42.12 -10.65
N ILE A 926 -20.23 -42.16 -10.76
CA ILE A 926 -21.01 -43.34 -10.38
C ILE A 926 -20.84 -44.50 -11.37
N LEU A 927 -20.79 -44.21 -12.67
CA LEU A 927 -20.52 -45.24 -13.68
C LEU A 927 -19.15 -45.90 -13.47
N GLU A 928 -18.12 -45.09 -13.19
CA GLU A 928 -16.78 -45.60 -12.92
C GLU A 928 -16.71 -46.34 -11.56
N ARG A 929 -17.47 -45.89 -10.54
CA ARG A 929 -17.62 -46.60 -9.25
C ARG A 929 -18.23 -47.99 -9.44
N SER A 930 -19.36 -48.08 -10.13
CA SER A 930 -20.11 -49.32 -10.36
C SER A 930 -19.23 -50.34 -11.11
N LYS A 931 -18.60 -49.90 -12.21
CA LYS A 931 -17.63 -50.69 -12.96
C LYS A 931 -16.49 -51.20 -12.08
N ASN A 932 -15.82 -50.33 -11.33
CA ASN A 932 -14.65 -50.72 -10.54
C ASN A 932 -15.01 -51.69 -9.41
N ARG A 933 -16.18 -51.53 -8.78
CA ARG A 933 -16.67 -52.47 -7.76
C ARG A 933 -17.06 -53.82 -8.35
N ILE A 934 -17.73 -53.86 -9.50
CA ILE A 934 -18.04 -55.11 -10.21
C ILE A 934 -16.75 -55.84 -10.61
N ILE A 935 -15.79 -55.14 -11.21
CA ILE A 935 -14.49 -55.72 -11.60
C ILE A 935 -13.74 -56.23 -10.36
N THR A 936 -13.71 -55.47 -9.27
CA THR A 936 -13.07 -55.89 -8.01
C THR A 936 -13.79 -57.09 -7.40
N TYR A 937 -15.11 -57.15 -7.46
CA TYR A 937 -15.86 -58.29 -6.94
C TYR A 937 -15.60 -59.55 -7.76
N LEU A 938 -15.54 -59.42 -9.08
CA LEU A 938 -15.25 -60.53 -10.00
C LEU A 938 -13.80 -61.00 -9.92
N SER A 939 -12.83 -60.13 -9.59
CA SER A 939 -11.41 -60.54 -9.45
C SER A 939 -11.15 -61.47 -8.27
N HIS A 940 -12.07 -61.53 -7.30
CA HIS A 940 -12.03 -62.45 -6.16
C HIS A 940 -12.79 -63.76 -6.42
N LYS A 941 -13.28 -63.98 -7.65
CA LYS A 941 -13.94 -65.22 -8.08
C LYS A 941 -13.00 -65.96 -9.02
N ASP A 942 -12.70 -67.22 -8.70
CA ASP A 942 -11.74 -68.05 -9.45
C ASP A 942 -12.15 -68.30 -10.92
N ASP A 943 -13.42 -68.10 -11.25
CA ASP A 943 -13.96 -68.31 -12.59
C ASP A 943 -13.63 -67.18 -13.58
N TYR A 944 -13.13 -66.02 -13.14
CA TYR A 944 -12.93 -64.85 -13.99
C TYR A 944 -11.44 -64.44 -14.08
N ASP A 945 -10.93 -64.31 -15.31
CA ASP A 945 -9.61 -63.74 -15.59
C ASP A 945 -9.78 -62.30 -16.12
N LEU A 946 -9.37 -61.37 -15.28
CA LEU A 946 -9.49 -59.93 -15.48
C LEU A 946 -8.14 -59.25 -15.79
N SER A 947 -7.11 -60.04 -16.15
CA SER A 947 -5.77 -59.52 -16.46
C SER A 947 -5.73 -58.65 -17.72
N ASN A 948 -6.64 -58.87 -18.68
CA ASN A 948 -6.76 -58.11 -19.93
C ASN A 948 -8.22 -57.69 -20.20
N ILE A 949 -8.71 -56.68 -19.47
CA ILE A 949 -10.03 -56.09 -19.73
C ILE A 949 -9.94 -55.09 -20.89
N HIS A 950 -10.79 -55.27 -21.90
CA HIS A 950 -10.90 -54.34 -23.02
C HIS A 950 -12.26 -53.64 -23.03
N LYS A 951 -12.27 -52.30 -23.01
CA LYS A 951 -13.50 -51.49 -23.13
C LYS A 951 -13.97 -51.46 -24.58
N VAL A 952 -15.21 -51.89 -24.83
CA VAL A 952 -15.85 -51.91 -26.16
C VAL A 952 -16.79 -50.71 -26.32
N ALA A 953 -17.54 -50.38 -25.27
CA ALA A 953 -18.43 -49.23 -25.19
C ALA A 953 -18.41 -48.70 -23.74
N PRO A 954 -19.03 -47.54 -23.43
CA PRO A 954 -18.99 -46.91 -22.10
C PRO A 954 -19.22 -47.90 -20.93
N THR A 955 -20.20 -48.78 -21.06
CA THR A 955 -20.67 -49.74 -20.05
C THR A 955 -20.40 -51.21 -20.41
N VAL A 956 -19.60 -51.46 -21.46
CA VAL A 956 -19.39 -52.80 -22.03
C VAL A 956 -17.90 -53.12 -22.15
N PHE A 957 -17.52 -54.27 -21.62
CA PHE A 957 -16.14 -54.74 -21.57
C PHE A 957 -16.02 -56.18 -22.06
N ILE A 958 -14.89 -56.55 -22.66
CA ILE A 958 -14.55 -57.95 -22.91
C ILE A 958 -13.65 -58.43 -21.79
N ILE A 959 -14.05 -59.54 -21.17
CA ILE A 959 -13.31 -60.22 -20.09
C ILE A 959 -13.23 -61.71 -20.38
N LYS A 960 -12.36 -62.44 -19.67
CA LYS A 960 -12.34 -63.91 -19.75
C LYS A 960 -13.02 -64.54 -18.54
N LYS A 961 -13.84 -65.55 -18.81
CA LYS A 961 -14.43 -66.41 -17.78
C LYS A 961 -14.05 -67.85 -18.10
N GLY A 962 -13.19 -68.45 -17.27
CA GLY A 962 -12.44 -69.64 -17.64
C GLY A 962 -11.52 -69.36 -18.84
N GLU A 963 -11.65 -70.15 -19.92
CA GLU A 963 -10.88 -69.97 -21.16
C GLU A 963 -11.62 -69.15 -22.24
N GLU A 964 -12.88 -68.77 -22.00
CA GLU A 964 -13.74 -68.11 -23.00
C GLU A 964 -13.84 -66.61 -22.77
N GLU A 965 -13.83 -65.85 -23.88
CA GLU A 965 -14.07 -64.40 -23.85
C GLU A 965 -15.56 -64.10 -23.87
N ILE A 966 -16.00 -63.37 -22.86
CA ILE A 966 -17.40 -62.94 -22.70
C ILE A 966 -17.50 -61.41 -22.68
N TYR A 967 -18.68 -60.90 -23.04
CA TYR A 967 -19.01 -59.48 -22.88
C TYR A 967 -19.58 -59.22 -21.48
N LEU A 968 -18.89 -58.43 -20.68
CA LEU A 968 -19.36 -57.93 -19.39
C LEU A 968 -20.06 -56.58 -19.59
N LEU A 969 -21.35 -56.53 -19.28
CA LEU A 969 -22.13 -55.31 -19.16
C LEU A 969 -22.19 -54.89 -17.69
N THR A 970 -21.78 -53.66 -17.38
CA THR A 970 -21.80 -53.12 -16.01
C THR A 970 -22.75 -51.93 -15.91
N ARG A 971 -23.69 -51.96 -14.97
CA ARG A 971 -24.64 -50.85 -14.76
C ARG A 971 -24.83 -50.51 -13.27
N PRO A 972 -24.89 -49.22 -12.89
CA PRO A 972 -25.31 -48.85 -11.55
C PRO A 972 -26.80 -49.14 -11.35
N SER A 973 -27.19 -49.58 -10.15
CA SER A 973 -28.60 -49.81 -9.75
C SER A 973 -29.05 -48.93 -8.59
N ASP A 974 -28.32 -47.84 -8.31
CA ASP A 974 -28.56 -46.89 -7.22
C ASP A 974 -30.00 -46.34 -7.19
N GLY A 975 -30.66 -46.23 -8.36
CA GLY A 975 -32.03 -45.77 -8.51
C GLY A 975 -33.12 -46.86 -8.43
N GLY A 976 -32.77 -48.10 -8.08
CA GLY A 976 -33.72 -49.21 -7.96
C GLY A 976 -34.16 -49.85 -9.30
N GLU A 977 -33.71 -49.31 -10.43
CA GLU A 977 -33.93 -49.86 -11.78
C GLU A 977 -32.69 -49.68 -12.67
N ILE A 978 -32.64 -50.39 -13.79
CA ILE A 978 -31.59 -50.26 -14.81
C ILE A 978 -32.23 -50.00 -16.19
N ARG A 979 -31.65 -49.08 -16.97
CA ARG A 979 -32.09 -48.77 -18.33
C ARG A 979 -30.98 -49.09 -19.32
N LEU A 980 -31.26 -49.97 -20.28
CA LEU A 980 -30.34 -50.32 -21.37
C LEU A 980 -30.59 -49.40 -22.55
N TYR A 981 -29.59 -48.60 -22.87
CA TYR A 981 -29.79 -47.41 -23.67
C TYR A 981 -29.00 -47.47 -24.98
N TYR A 982 -27.72 -47.79 -24.93
CA TYR A 982 -26.87 -47.79 -26.12
C TYR A 982 -27.26 -48.95 -27.05
N GLU A 983 -27.32 -48.70 -28.36
CA GLU A 983 -27.56 -49.75 -29.35
C GLU A 983 -26.52 -50.88 -29.23
N THR A 984 -25.26 -50.56 -28.91
CA THR A 984 -24.23 -51.57 -28.63
C THR A 984 -24.55 -52.50 -27.45
N GLU A 985 -25.28 -52.02 -26.44
CA GLU A 985 -25.72 -52.89 -25.33
C GLU A 985 -26.83 -53.82 -25.79
N LYS A 986 -27.78 -53.31 -26.59
CA LYS A 986 -28.89 -54.10 -27.14
C LYS A 986 -28.39 -55.12 -28.17
N ASP A 987 -27.46 -54.72 -29.02
CA ASP A 987 -26.82 -55.57 -30.02
C ASP A 987 -26.09 -56.75 -29.38
N ILE A 988 -25.43 -56.54 -28.22
CA ILE A 988 -24.75 -57.61 -27.48
C ILE A 988 -25.74 -58.60 -26.88
N LEU A 989 -26.89 -58.13 -26.42
CA LEU A 989 -27.95 -59.01 -25.92
C LEU A 989 -28.55 -59.88 -27.04
N ASP A 990 -28.49 -59.42 -28.29
CA ASP A 990 -28.94 -60.14 -29.49
C ASP A 990 -27.82 -60.99 -30.14
N TYR A 991 -26.56 -60.78 -29.74
CA TYR A 991 -25.39 -61.48 -30.27
C TYR A 991 -25.25 -62.89 -29.68
N SER A 992 -24.79 -63.85 -30.49
CA SER A 992 -24.66 -65.27 -30.08
C SER A 992 -23.46 -65.61 -29.18
N LYS A 993 -22.64 -64.62 -28.79
CA LYS A 993 -21.45 -64.82 -27.93
C LYS A 993 -21.85 -64.54 -26.48
N ASP A 994 -21.33 -65.31 -25.52
CA ASP A 994 -21.76 -65.22 -24.13
C ASP A 994 -21.55 -63.83 -23.53
N TRP A 995 -22.58 -63.33 -22.85
CA TRP A 995 -22.59 -62.03 -22.18
C TRP A 995 -23.11 -62.16 -20.74
N GLU A 996 -22.68 -61.25 -19.88
CA GLU A 996 -23.18 -61.16 -18.51
C GLU A 996 -23.51 -59.72 -18.13
N LEU A 997 -24.70 -59.51 -17.57
CA LEU A 997 -25.15 -58.23 -17.04
C LEU A 997 -24.99 -58.21 -15.52
N TRP A 998 -24.19 -57.27 -15.01
CA TRP A 998 -23.92 -57.09 -13.58
C TRP A 998 -24.32 -55.69 -13.12
N VAL A 999 -24.90 -55.62 -11.92
CA VAL A 999 -25.39 -54.38 -11.33
C VAL A 999 -24.82 -54.14 -9.93
N GLU A 1000 -24.66 -52.86 -9.56
CA GLU A 1000 -24.08 -52.43 -8.27
C GLU A 1000 -24.73 -51.12 -7.80
N ASP A 1001 -25.10 -51.01 -6.52
CA ASP A 1001 -25.91 -49.89 -5.96
C ASP A 1001 -25.17 -49.03 -4.92
N GLY A 1002 -23.87 -49.20 -4.76
CA GLY A 1002 -23.05 -48.49 -3.77
C GLY A 1002 -23.12 -49.09 -2.36
N LYS A 1003 -24.08 -49.98 -2.06
CA LYS A 1003 -24.37 -50.44 -0.70
C LYS A 1003 -24.21 -51.96 -0.54
N ASN A 1004 -24.69 -52.73 -1.50
CA ASN A 1004 -24.69 -54.18 -1.51
C ASN A 1004 -23.59 -54.74 -2.44
N ASP A 1005 -23.25 -56.02 -2.26
CA ASP A 1005 -22.33 -56.71 -3.16
C ASP A 1005 -22.90 -56.74 -4.59
N PRO A 1006 -22.06 -56.58 -5.63
CA PRO A 1006 -22.50 -56.68 -7.02
C PRO A 1006 -23.28 -57.96 -7.32
N GLU A 1007 -24.37 -57.84 -8.08
CA GLU A 1007 -25.25 -58.96 -8.42
C GLU A 1007 -25.37 -59.18 -9.93
N LYS A 1008 -25.36 -60.46 -10.35
CA LYS A 1008 -25.60 -60.87 -11.73
C LYS A 1008 -27.09 -60.93 -12.03
N ILE A 1009 -27.51 -60.23 -13.08
CA ILE A 1009 -28.88 -60.29 -13.61
C ILE A 1009 -28.93 -61.23 -14.81
N THR A 1010 -29.70 -62.30 -14.69
CA THR A 1010 -29.92 -63.26 -15.78
C THR A 1010 -31.22 -62.97 -16.51
N PHE A 1011 -31.30 -63.37 -17.79
CA PHE A 1011 -32.51 -63.21 -18.58
C PHE A 1011 -33.76 -63.84 -17.93
N GLY A 1012 -33.62 -65.03 -17.33
CA GLY A 1012 -34.70 -65.67 -16.58
C GLY A 1012 -35.16 -64.87 -15.35
N ARG A 1013 -34.25 -64.13 -14.70
CA ARG A 1013 -34.58 -63.24 -13.60
C ARG A 1013 -35.29 -61.98 -14.08
N MET A 1014 -34.90 -61.44 -15.24
CA MET A 1014 -35.61 -60.33 -15.89
C MET A 1014 -37.06 -60.71 -16.24
N ILE A 1015 -37.30 -61.91 -16.80
CA ILE A 1015 -38.66 -62.40 -17.08
C ILE A 1015 -39.50 -62.50 -15.81
N LYS A 1016 -38.91 -63.02 -14.72
CA LYS A 1016 -39.61 -63.14 -13.43
C LYS A 1016 -39.94 -61.78 -12.81
N LEU A 1017 -39.02 -60.81 -12.89
CA LEU A 1017 -39.20 -59.48 -12.33
C LEU A 1017 -40.24 -58.66 -13.11
N THR A 1018 -40.25 -58.77 -14.44
CA THR A 1018 -41.16 -58.02 -15.32
C THR A 1018 -42.52 -58.67 -15.51
N GLY A 1019 -42.67 -59.95 -15.15
CA GLY A 1019 -43.95 -60.68 -15.26
C GLY A 1019 -44.34 -61.05 -16.70
N ILE A 1020 -43.45 -60.91 -17.67
CA ILE A 1020 -43.72 -61.20 -19.08
C ILE A 1020 -43.87 -62.71 -19.28
N ASN A 1021 -45.09 -63.20 -19.52
CA ASN A 1021 -45.37 -64.63 -19.70
C ASN A 1021 -45.80 -65.01 -21.14
N ARG A 1022 -45.85 -64.04 -22.04
CA ARG A 1022 -46.18 -64.23 -23.46
C ARG A 1022 -45.25 -63.38 -24.33
N ILE A 1023 -44.40 -64.04 -25.10
CA ILE A 1023 -43.48 -63.40 -26.06
C ILE A 1023 -44.05 -63.61 -27.48
N PRO A 1024 -44.58 -62.55 -28.13
CA PRO A 1024 -45.13 -62.67 -29.48
C PRO A 1024 -44.01 -62.76 -30.52
N LEU A 1025 -43.92 -63.91 -31.20
CA LEU A 1025 -42.87 -64.20 -32.20
C LEU A 1025 -43.15 -63.61 -33.60
N THR A 1026 -44.26 -62.87 -33.77
CA THR A 1026 -44.76 -62.42 -35.07
C THR A 1026 -43.93 -61.31 -35.72
N ARG A 1027 -43.05 -60.63 -34.97
CA ARG A 1027 -42.16 -59.55 -35.48
C ARG A 1027 -40.69 -59.93 -35.57
N ILE A 1028 -40.33 -61.22 -35.38
CA ILE A 1028 -38.92 -61.68 -35.44
C ILE A 1028 -38.26 -61.42 -36.80
N LYS A 1029 -39.03 -61.28 -37.88
CA LYS A 1029 -38.50 -60.94 -39.21
C LYS A 1029 -38.15 -59.46 -39.39
N GLU A 1030 -38.56 -58.59 -38.47
CA GLU A 1030 -38.30 -57.14 -38.53
C GLU A 1030 -37.08 -56.71 -37.70
N VAL A 1031 -36.52 -57.61 -36.87
CA VAL A 1031 -35.35 -57.36 -35.99
C VAL A 1031 -34.14 -58.19 -36.43
N ARG A 1032 -34.10 -58.68 -37.67
CA ARG A 1032 -33.00 -59.50 -38.20
C ARG A 1032 -32.23 -58.82 -39.31
#